data_AF-A0A7C6LHD6-F1
#
_entry.id   AF-A0A7C6LHD6-F1
#
_cell.length_a   1.000
_cell.length_b   1.000
_cell.length_c   1.000
_cell.angle_alpha   90.00
_cell.angle_beta   90.00
_cell.angle_gamma   90.00
#
_symmetry.space_group_name_H-M   'P 1'
#
loop_
_entity.id
_entity.type
_entity.pdbx_description
1 polymer ?
#
loop_
_entity_poly.entity_id
_entity_poly.type
_entity_poly.pdbx_seq_one_letter_code
_entity_poly.pdbx_strand_id
1 'polypeptide(L)'
;MSRLSIVFITLLWICVFFIITSMQVWAEAEIGAGTGAEAAQVATPRHLTPEAQAAREQLRQVQYGEAPEKVYGAFNEFARIHFGAEAEPLVYELYGAQLEILPESAWRYVSENSASLAWETNIPAYSYVEYGPTSEYGHRTPITERQFYLHIHRLTGLELNKTYHYRLVAIDERGNRVTFPDQVLTTAPIPAAVYLTNTADRQPHRLTQPNTTYILKEDLTVDGSALVVMAKDITIDLNGHTISFAHNPTGGGNYAGISIIKQAGSGGTGGTSGAQAQVQSQAKASYTVKVVNGIITQAPPGAHFAGNTSTERYNCLSAGGGHLEIAGITCIYHAPQAWGMVLQENDMLDIHHNIFLDMGTEITDRHGAGVRPLGIQRPVETPNRFQLHHNLVKRTRQNGFNNATRMYNNEIYVDSWSTNSFAIQPLSVVGVAAGEYYNNKVFGTGFNPYGFGWAHEDLRIHDNFVHMHGFDLRHRWYERWGDINMLSGMRITNYDSGGQVRNNLEYWNNTIVLRGAEDAELRGIEFFSDNSITGVVFRNNHVKAEALDEQTKRVAAVVGQGHYKKLDSRPVYYIDNLLESNIAIIRFGDAYGVGHNHRFIGNTLKKLGNDPSFHTFVFDGGNYSTENLVQDTIFLPGTAYNDVRWQKTLSNSSYAVAWTVEVVSLPETLITISDKDGREVFRGYTDADGRLATPLVQCLIRPTEWMPPFDIVVLWEDMHKEHTLYPYTITAQKDNWTASRSINVVEKTEVTLLP
;
A
#
# COMPACT_ATOMS: atom_id res chain seq x y z
N MET A 1 68.86 36.16 27.50
CA MET A 1 68.83 34.77 28.01
C MET A 1 67.43 34.23 27.70
N SER A 2 67.21 33.51 26.59
CA SER A 2 67.58 32.11 26.28
C SER A 2 66.55 31.11 26.84
N ARG A 3 65.76 30.40 26.01
CA ARG A 3 66.09 29.15 25.24
C ARG A 3 66.40 27.97 26.20
N LEU A 4 65.99 26.71 25.98
CA LEU A 4 65.36 25.96 24.86
C LEU A 4 64.43 24.86 25.50
N SER A 5 63.61 24.00 24.89
CA SER A 5 63.31 23.53 23.51
C SER A 5 61.81 23.10 23.43
N ILE A 6 61.11 22.84 22.31
CA ILE A 6 61.42 22.61 20.87
C ILE A 6 61.88 21.17 20.52
N VAL A 7 61.52 20.70 19.31
CA VAL A 7 61.85 19.40 18.62
C VAL A 7 60.90 18.23 18.96
N PHE A 8 60.17 17.55 18.06
CA PHE A 8 60.30 17.03 16.65
C PHE A 8 60.85 15.58 16.49
N ILE A 9 60.04 14.74 15.83
CA ILE A 9 60.36 13.91 14.64
C ILE A 9 61.69 13.10 14.61
N THR A 10 61.54 11.78 14.79
CA THR A 10 61.92 10.68 13.85
C THR A 10 63.42 10.34 13.57
N LEU A 11 63.66 9.11 13.06
CA LEU A 11 64.92 8.52 12.53
C LEU A 11 66.02 8.19 13.57
N LEU A 12 66.81 7.10 13.51
CA LEU A 12 67.22 6.14 12.46
C LEU A 12 66.64 4.71 12.69
N TRP A 13 66.43 3.80 11.72
CA TRP A 13 67.23 3.27 10.59
C TRP A 13 68.32 2.23 10.95
N ILE A 14 68.17 1.01 10.40
CA ILE A 14 69.15 -0.03 9.97
C ILE A 14 68.29 -1.31 9.74
N CYS A 15 68.04 -1.81 8.52
CA CYS A 15 68.93 -2.46 7.53
C CYS A 15 69.52 -3.80 8.02
N VAL A 16 69.59 -4.91 7.28
CA VAL A 16 69.05 -5.39 5.98
C VAL A 16 69.30 -6.94 5.96
N PHE A 17 68.97 -7.66 4.88
CA PHE A 17 69.11 -9.13 4.65
C PHE A 17 67.96 -10.00 5.20
N PHE A 18 67.52 -11.07 4.53
CA PHE A 18 68.05 -11.74 3.31
C PHE A 18 67.08 -11.70 2.10
N ILE A 19 67.63 -11.94 0.90
CA ILE A 19 66.95 -12.11 -0.41
C ILE A 19 67.40 -13.46 -0.99
N ILE A 20 66.67 -14.02 -1.98
CA ILE A 20 67.01 -15.07 -3.02
C ILE A 20 65.95 -16.19 -3.01
N THR A 21 65.39 -16.76 -4.10
CA THR A 21 65.09 -16.44 -5.54
C THR A 21 64.18 -17.59 -6.04
N SER A 22 63.36 -17.57 -7.11
CA SER A 22 62.87 -16.63 -8.16
C SER A 22 61.53 -17.26 -8.69
N MET A 23 60.91 -17.08 -9.88
CA MET A 23 61.17 -16.53 -11.22
C MET A 23 59.86 -15.95 -11.83
N GLN A 24 60.00 -14.97 -12.73
CA GLN A 24 59.31 -14.71 -14.03
C GLN A 24 57.83 -15.17 -14.26
N VAL A 25 56.98 -14.48 -15.05
CA VAL A 25 57.19 -13.69 -16.29
C VAL A 25 56.33 -12.39 -16.28
N TRP A 26 56.64 -11.43 -17.17
CA TRP A 26 55.95 -10.14 -17.35
C TRP A 26 54.92 -10.13 -18.49
N ALA A 27 53.88 -9.29 -18.37
CA ALA A 27 53.30 -8.44 -19.44
C ALA A 27 52.32 -7.44 -18.76
N GLU A 28 52.77 -6.23 -18.45
CA GLU A 28 52.48 -4.99 -19.21
C GLU A 28 51.07 -4.41 -18.96
N ALA A 29 51.05 -3.31 -18.20
CA ALA A 29 49.92 -2.39 -18.08
C ALA A 29 50.49 -0.96 -18.08
N GLU A 30 50.06 -0.11 -19.03
CA GLU A 30 50.45 1.31 -19.04
C GLU A 30 49.57 2.12 -18.07
N ILE A 31 50.18 3.11 -17.41
CA ILE A 31 49.54 3.96 -16.41
C ILE A 31 49.31 5.35 -17.01
N GLY A 32 48.04 5.75 -17.13
CA GLY A 32 47.62 7.07 -17.58
C GLY A 32 46.79 7.80 -16.54
N ALA A 33 47.43 8.52 -15.62
CA ALA A 33 46.75 9.48 -14.74
C ALA A 33 46.46 10.80 -15.49
N GLY A 34 45.39 11.54 -15.22
CA GLY A 34 44.27 11.27 -14.31
C GLY A 34 43.63 12.56 -13.79
N THR A 35 42.31 12.65 -13.79
CA THR A 35 41.52 13.73 -13.15
C THR A 35 40.32 13.13 -12.44
N GLY A 36 40.14 13.48 -11.16
CA GLY A 36 39.26 12.73 -10.26
C GLY A 36 37.78 13.07 -10.35
N ALA A 37 36.96 12.03 -10.53
CA ALA A 37 35.61 11.93 -10.02
C ALA A 37 35.31 10.44 -9.81
N GLU A 38 35.63 9.90 -8.62
CA GLU A 38 35.24 8.53 -8.27
C GLU A 38 33.72 8.49 -8.08
N ALA A 39 33.01 8.07 -9.13
CA ALA A 39 31.65 7.60 -9.00
C ALA A 39 31.69 6.38 -8.07
N ALA A 40 31.08 6.49 -6.89
CA ALA A 40 30.93 5.36 -5.99
C ALA A 40 30.25 4.21 -6.75
N GLN A 41 30.89 3.03 -6.79
CA GLN A 41 30.26 1.84 -7.36
C GLN A 41 29.05 1.50 -6.51
N VAL A 42 27.86 1.85 -7.00
CA VAL A 42 26.58 1.40 -6.43
C VAL A 42 26.64 -0.13 -6.43
N ALA A 43 26.52 -0.73 -5.24
CA ALA A 43 26.61 -2.17 -5.10
C ALA A 43 25.54 -2.83 -5.99
N THR A 44 25.97 -3.63 -6.97
CA THR A 44 25.05 -4.26 -7.91
C THR A 44 24.07 -5.14 -7.13
N PRO A 45 22.76 -4.88 -7.20
CA PRO A 45 21.78 -5.69 -6.47
C PRO A 45 21.93 -7.15 -6.87
N ARG A 46 22.09 -8.03 -5.88
CA ARG A 46 22.00 -9.46 -6.08
C ARG A 46 20.61 -9.76 -6.67
N HIS A 47 20.56 -10.66 -7.65
CA HIS A 47 19.32 -11.19 -8.23
C HIS A 47 18.49 -10.29 -9.19
N LEU A 48 18.95 -9.09 -9.59
CA LEU A 48 18.29 -8.35 -10.69
C LEU A 48 18.90 -8.65 -12.08
N THR A 49 18.05 -8.62 -13.11
CA THR A 49 18.47 -8.70 -14.52
C THR A 49 19.05 -7.35 -14.99
N PRO A 50 19.88 -7.33 -16.06
CA PRO A 50 20.37 -6.07 -16.63
C PRO A 50 19.25 -5.12 -17.08
N GLU A 51 18.13 -5.65 -17.59
CA GLU A 51 16.93 -4.88 -17.95
C GLU A 51 16.26 -4.26 -16.71
N ALA A 52 16.10 -5.04 -15.64
CA ALA A 52 15.56 -4.56 -14.37
C ALA A 52 16.43 -3.49 -13.69
N GLN A 53 17.75 -3.58 -13.83
CA GLN A 53 18.70 -2.55 -13.39
C GLN A 53 18.64 -1.30 -14.29
N ALA A 54 18.53 -1.45 -15.60
CA ALA A 54 18.39 -0.33 -16.54
C ALA A 54 17.08 0.45 -16.32
N ALA A 55 15.96 -0.23 -16.08
CA ALA A 55 14.68 0.41 -15.76
C ALA A 55 14.71 1.20 -14.43
N ARG A 56 15.41 0.67 -13.41
CA ARG A 56 15.70 1.41 -12.16
C ARG A 56 16.51 2.68 -12.41
N GLU A 57 17.56 2.61 -13.23
CA GLU A 57 18.39 3.77 -13.55
C GLU A 57 17.61 4.83 -14.34
N GLN A 58 16.78 4.43 -15.31
CA GLN A 58 15.90 5.35 -16.03
C GLN A 58 14.95 6.08 -15.08
N LEU A 59 14.33 5.37 -14.12
CA LEU A 59 13.42 5.98 -13.13
C LEU A 59 14.15 6.85 -12.10
N ARG A 60 15.42 6.55 -11.79
CA ARG A 60 16.31 7.39 -10.96
C ARG A 60 16.63 8.71 -11.64
N GLN A 61 16.90 8.71 -12.94
CA GLN A 61 17.32 9.91 -13.67
C GLN A 61 16.20 10.93 -13.92
N VAL A 62 14.94 10.63 -13.52
CA VAL A 62 13.82 11.57 -13.60
C VAL A 62 13.92 12.65 -12.52
N GLN A 63 13.76 13.92 -12.90
CA GLN A 63 13.89 15.10 -12.03
C GLN A 63 12.58 15.90 -11.90
N TYR A 64 12.53 16.78 -10.90
CA TYR A 64 11.43 17.74 -10.69
C TYR A 64 11.25 18.66 -11.91
N GLY A 65 10.00 18.90 -12.34
CA GLY A 65 9.67 19.79 -13.46
C GLY A 65 9.98 19.25 -14.85
N GLU A 66 10.40 17.98 -14.99
CA GLU A 66 10.64 17.39 -16.32
C GLU A 66 9.35 17.08 -17.10
N ALA A 67 9.53 16.92 -18.42
CA ALA A 67 8.44 16.66 -19.38
C ALA A 67 7.59 15.44 -18.96
N PRO A 68 6.25 15.55 -18.89
CA PRO A 68 5.38 14.52 -18.33
C PRO A 68 5.52 13.15 -19.00
N GLU A 69 5.84 13.13 -20.29
CA GLU A 69 6.01 11.92 -21.10
C GLU A 69 7.30 11.16 -20.73
N LYS A 70 8.40 11.87 -20.43
CA LYS A 70 9.66 11.27 -19.95
C LYS A 70 9.42 10.57 -18.61
N VAL A 71 8.70 11.26 -17.73
CA VAL A 71 8.40 10.87 -16.35
C VAL A 71 7.54 9.61 -16.33
N TYR A 72 6.43 9.62 -17.08
CA TYR A 72 5.55 8.47 -17.19
C TYR A 72 6.22 7.30 -17.93
N GLY A 73 7.01 7.55 -18.98
CA GLY A 73 7.74 6.51 -19.70
C GLY A 73 8.69 5.72 -18.80
N ALA A 74 9.54 6.42 -18.04
CA ALA A 74 10.48 5.78 -17.11
C ALA A 74 9.76 5.02 -15.97
N PHE A 75 8.66 5.56 -15.44
CA PHE A 75 7.86 4.85 -14.44
C PHE A 75 7.14 3.62 -15.03
N ASN A 76 6.60 3.72 -16.24
CA ASN A 76 5.90 2.62 -16.89
C ASN A 76 6.84 1.46 -17.21
N GLU A 77 8.04 1.75 -17.69
CA GLU A 77 9.08 0.75 -17.96
C GLU A 77 9.55 0.04 -16.67
N PHE A 78 9.72 0.80 -15.58
CA PHE A 78 9.96 0.21 -14.26
C PHE A 78 8.81 -0.71 -13.83
N ALA A 79 7.56 -0.25 -13.94
CA ALA A 79 6.38 -1.04 -13.55
C ALA A 79 6.20 -2.31 -14.41
N ARG A 80 6.50 -2.24 -15.72
CA ARG A 80 6.48 -3.36 -16.68
C ARG A 80 7.42 -4.50 -16.27
N ILE A 81 8.55 -4.17 -15.63
CA ILE A 81 9.59 -5.14 -15.24
C ILE A 81 9.44 -5.61 -13.80
N HIS A 82 9.14 -4.72 -12.85
CA HIS A 82 9.21 -5.05 -11.42
C HIS A 82 7.89 -5.52 -10.80
N PHE A 83 6.74 -5.36 -11.47
CA PHE A 83 5.42 -5.74 -10.94
C PHE A 83 4.70 -6.86 -11.70
N GLY A 84 5.38 -7.52 -12.65
CA GLY A 84 4.87 -8.69 -13.38
C GLY A 84 4.82 -9.99 -12.57
N ALA A 85 4.14 -11.00 -13.11
CA ALA A 85 4.05 -12.33 -12.52
C ALA A 85 5.36 -13.15 -12.62
N GLU A 86 6.18 -12.92 -13.64
CA GLU A 86 7.53 -13.50 -13.71
C GLU A 86 8.50 -12.81 -12.75
N ALA A 87 8.23 -11.56 -12.37
CA ALA A 87 9.01 -10.82 -11.37
C ALA A 87 8.70 -11.27 -9.92
N GLU A 88 7.45 -11.67 -9.65
CA GLU A 88 7.02 -12.25 -8.37
C GLU A 88 6.15 -13.51 -8.57
N PRO A 89 6.76 -14.72 -8.58
CA PRO A 89 6.05 -15.97 -8.84
C PRO A 89 4.90 -16.32 -7.89
N LEU A 90 4.82 -15.70 -6.70
CA LEU A 90 3.64 -15.84 -5.82
C LEU A 90 2.33 -15.45 -6.52
N VAL A 91 2.37 -14.58 -7.54
CA VAL A 91 1.20 -14.26 -8.37
C VAL A 91 0.58 -15.52 -9.00
N TYR A 92 1.40 -16.49 -9.42
CA TYR A 92 0.91 -17.77 -9.97
C TYR A 92 0.40 -18.73 -8.90
N GLU A 93 0.89 -18.63 -7.66
CA GLU A 93 0.41 -19.42 -6.52
C GLU A 93 -0.95 -18.90 -6.00
N LEU A 94 -1.13 -17.58 -5.98
CA LEU A 94 -2.37 -16.92 -5.54
C LEU A 94 -3.51 -17.00 -6.57
N TYR A 95 -3.21 -16.75 -7.85
CA TYR A 95 -4.23 -16.55 -8.89
C TYR A 95 -4.22 -17.61 -10.00
N GLY A 96 -3.36 -18.61 -9.88
CA GLY A 96 -3.22 -19.69 -10.85
C GLY A 96 -2.18 -19.40 -11.94
N ALA A 97 -1.52 -20.47 -12.40
CA ALA A 97 -0.42 -20.37 -13.36
C ALA A 97 -0.86 -20.25 -14.84
N GLN A 98 -2.16 -20.32 -15.15
CA GLN A 98 -2.72 -20.16 -16.50
C GLN A 98 -3.39 -18.79 -16.63
N LEU A 99 -3.32 -18.16 -17.82
CA LEU A 99 -3.99 -16.89 -18.07
C LEU A 99 -5.48 -17.10 -18.34
N GLU A 100 -6.34 -16.40 -17.61
CA GLU A 100 -7.79 -16.43 -17.75
C GLU A 100 -8.37 -15.01 -17.79
N ILE A 101 -9.42 -14.82 -18.60
CA ILE A 101 -10.28 -13.62 -18.58
C ILE A 101 -11.46 -13.93 -17.68
N LEU A 102 -11.66 -13.14 -16.62
CA LEU A 102 -12.66 -13.37 -15.57
C LEU A 102 -14.05 -12.92 -16.04
N PRO A 103 -14.97 -13.82 -16.45
CA PRO A 103 -16.18 -13.43 -17.18
C PRO A 103 -17.15 -12.57 -16.35
N GLU A 104 -17.18 -12.77 -15.04
CA GLU A 104 -18.01 -12.04 -14.08
C GLU A 104 -17.59 -10.58 -13.85
N SER A 105 -16.35 -10.23 -14.22
CA SER A 105 -15.82 -8.86 -14.16
C SER A 105 -16.19 -8.00 -15.39
N ALA A 106 -16.84 -8.60 -16.40
CA ALA A 106 -17.06 -7.96 -17.69
C ALA A 106 -18.10 -6.82 -17.63
N TRP A 107 -17.65 -5.58 -17.74
CA TRP A 107 -18.47 -4.38 -17.79
C TRP A 107 -18.49 -3.75 -19.18
N ARG A 108 -19.62 -3.13 -19.56
CA ARG A 108 -19.72 -2.36 -20.80
C ARG A 108 -20.70 -1.19 -20.70
N TYR A 109 -20.37 -0.12 -21.42
CA TYR A 109 -21.25 1.00 -21.72
C TYR A 109 -21.26 1.24 -23.23
N VAL A 110 -22.44 1.43 -23.83
CA VAL A 110 -22.62 1.63 -25.29
C VAL A 110 -23.32 2.96 -25.53
N SER A 111 -22.78 3.74 -26.46
CA SER A 111 -23.25 5.07 -26.86
C SER A 111 -23.67 5.09 -28.34
N GLU A 112 -23.89 6.29 -28.89
CA GLU A 112 -24.26 6.51 -30.28
C GLU A 112 -23.16 6.12 -31.28
N ASN A 113 -21.89 6.44 -30.97
CA ASN A 113 -20.75 6.27 -31.86
C ASN A 113 -19.53 5.62 -31.18
N SER A 114 -19.74 5.00 -30.01
CA SER A 114 -18.67 4.45 -29.19
C SER A 114 -19.17 3.38 -28.22
N ALA A 115 -18.23 2.66 -27.62
CA ALA A 115 -18.48 1.83 -26.45
C ALA A 115 -17.24 1.79 -25.55
N SER A 116 -17.43 1.87 -24.24
CA SER A 116 -16.41 1.52 -23.24
C SER A 116 -16.60 0.07 -22.82
N LEU A 117 -15.52 -0.70 -22.75
CA LEU A 117 -15.49 -2.12 -22.39
C LEU A 117 -14.43 -2.33 -21.31
N ALA A 118 -14.75 -3.09 -20.26
CA ALA A 118 -13.78 -3.42 -19.21
C ALA A 118 -13.92 -4.88 -18.73
N TRP A 119 -12.83 -5.44 -18.24
CA TRP A 119 -12.74 -6.79 -17.66
C TRP A 119 -11.45 -6.95 -16.84
N GLU A 120 -11.39 -7.97 -15.99
CA GLU A 120 -10.17 -8.40 -15.30
C GLU A 120 -9.59 -9.69 -15.90
N THR A 121 -8.28 -9.87 -15.75
CA THR A 121 -7.57 -11.14 -15.88
C THR A 121 -7.06 -11.59 -14.50
N ASN A 122 -6.94 -12.90 -14.30
CA ASN A 122 -6.46 -13.46 -13.02
C ASN A 122 -5.00 -13.08 -12.72
N ILE A 123 -4.15 -13.03 -13.75
CA ILE A 123 -2.75 -12.60 -13.69
C ILE A 123 -2.54 -11.34 -14.56
N PRO A 124 -1.41 -10.61 -14.43
CA PRO A 124 -1.10 -9.45 -15.28
C PRO A 124 -1.04 -9.85 -16.75
N ALA A 125 -1.69 -9.06 -17.60
CA ALA A 125 -1.69 -9.27 -19.04
C ALA A 125 -1.63 -7.96 -19.82
N TYR A 126 -1.04 -7.99 -21.01
CA TYR A 126 -1.34 -7.01 -22.05
C TYR A 126 -2.73 -7.29 -22.62
N SER A 127 -3.47 -6.26 -23.02
CA SER A 127 -4.81 -6.44 -23.62
C SER A 127 -5.10 -5.54 -24.80
N TYR A 128 -6.03 -6.02 -25.65
CA TYR A 128 -6.72 -5.24 -26.69
C TYR A 128 -8.09 -5.87 -26.98
N VAL A 129 -8.94 -5.12 -27.68
CA VAL A 129 -10.23 -5.59 -28.20
C VAL A 129 -10.15 -5.64 -29.71
N GLU A 130 -10.52 -6.77 -30.32
CA GLU A 130 -10.78 -6.88 -31.76
C GLU A 130 -12.28 -6.65 -31.99
N TYR A 131 -12.66 -5.84 -32.98
CA TYR A 131 -14.06 -5.46 -33.22
C TYR A 131 -14.38 -5.15 -34.70
N GLY A 132 -15.67 -5.19 -35.07
CA GLY A 132 -16.15 -4.76 -36.38
C GLY A 132 -17.57 -5.21 -36.73
N PRO A 133 -18.03 -5.02 -37.98
CA PRO A 133 -19.42 -5.26 -38.37
C PRO A 133 -19.78 -6.76 -38.54
N THR A 134 -18.81 -7.67 -38.40
CA THR A 134 -18.98 -9.14 -38.47
C THR A 134 -17.96 -9.80 -37.54
N SER A 135 -18.11 -11.10 -37.28
CA SER A 135 -17.18 -11.91 -36.46
C SER A 135 -15.75 -12.04 -37.03
N GLU A 136 -15.47 -11.51 -38.22
CA GLU A 136 -14.10 -11.34 -38.75
C GLU A 136 -13.40 -10.09 -38.17
N TYR A 137 -14.16 -9.24 -37.48
CA TYR A 137 -13.72 -7.98 -36.86
C TYR A 137 -13.13 -6.98 -37.86
N GLY A 138 -11.84 -7.08 -38.17
CA GLY A 138 -11.12 -6.17 -39.08
C GLY A 138 -10.57 -4.90 -38.42
N HIS A 139 -11.03 -4.52 -37.22
CA HIS A 139 -10.45 -3.45 -36.41
C HIS A 139 -9.95 -3.99 -35.06
N ARG A 140 -9.04 -3.24 -34.42
CA ARG A 140 -8.63 -3.48 -33.03
C ARG A 140 -8.28 -2.18 -32.31
N THR A 141 -8.38 -2.19 -30.97
CA THR A 141 -7.81 -1.12 -30.13
C THR A 141 -6.28 -1.23 -30.06
N PRO A 142 -5.57 -0.18 -29.60
CA PRO A 142 -4.17 -0.29 -29.21
C PRO A 142 -3.98 -1.34 -28.10
N ILE A 143 -2.81 -1.98 -28.09
CA ILE A 143 -2.38 -2.81 -26.95
C ILE A 143 -2.03 -1.90 -25.76
N THR A 144 -2.25 -2.37 -24.53
CA THR A 144 -1.85 -1.64 -23.30
C THR A 144 -0.34 -1.40 -23.24
N GLU A 145 0.10 -0.31 -22.59
CA GLU A 145 1.52 0.06 -22.55
C GLU A 145 2.36 -0.73 -21.53
N ARG A 146 1.70 -1.52 -20.69
CA ARG A 146 2.26 -2.60 -19.88
C ARG A 146 1.17 -3.62 -19.57
N GLN A 147 1.52 -4.60 -18.74
CA GLN A 147 0.61 -5.57 -18.14
C GLN A 147 -0.21 -4.93 -17.03
N PHE A 148 -1.49 -5.28 -16.99
CA PHE A 148 -2.46 -4.92 -15.94
C PHE A 148 -3.31 -6.14 -15.59
N TYR A 149 -4.00 -6.11 -14.46
CA TYR A 149 -5.07 -7.07 -14.17
C TYR A 149 -6.42 -6.55 -14.70
N LEU A 150 -6.68 -5.25 -14.52
CA LEU A 150 -7.89 -4.56 -14.93
C LEU A 150 -7.68 -3.86 -16.28
N HIS A 151 -8.47 -4.28 -17.26
CA HIS A 151 -8.43 -3.80 -18.64
C HIS A 151 -9.62 -2.88 -18.90
N ILE A 152 -9.37 -1.69 -19.44
CA ILE A 152 -10.41 -0.73 -19.84
C ILE A 152 -10.07 -0.20 -21.23
N HIS A 153 -10.92 -0.53 -22.21
CA HIS A 153 -10.75 -0.19 -23.62
C HIS A 153 -11.95 0.61 -24.14
N ARG A 154 -11.75 1.39 -25.21
CA ARG A 154 -12.83 2.10 -25.91
C ARG A 154 -12.82 1.81 -27.40
N LEU A 155 -14.01 1.56 -27.93
CA LEU A 155 -14.30 1.56 -29.36
C LEU A 155 -14.86 2.93 -29.71
N THR A 156 -14.38 3.56 -30.78
CA THR A 156 -14.80 4.91 -31.21
C THR A 156 -15.02 4.96 -32.71
N GLY A 157 -15.74 5.98 -33.19
CA GLY A 157 -16.07 6.13 -34.61
C GLY A 157 -17.06 5.08 -35.14
N LEU A 158 -17.87 4.49 -34.25
CA LEU A 158 -18.91 3.52 -34.64
C LEU A 158 -20.05 4.23 -35.37
N GLU A 159 -20.60 3.58 -36.39
CA GLU A 159 -21.82 4.04 -37.05
C GLU A 159 -23.05 3.83 -36.15
N LEU A 160 -24.07 4.68 -36.31
CA LEU A 160 -25.32 4.64 -35.54
C LEU A 160 -26.28 3.56 -36.07
N ASN A 161 -27.10 2.96 -35.19
CA ASN A 161 -28.05 1.88 -35.52
C ASN A 161 -27.38 0.64 -36.13
N LYS A 162 -26.16 0.32 -35.69
CA LYS A 162 -25.34 -0.75 -36.28
C LYS A 162 -24.87 -1.74 -35.21
N THR A 163 -25.01 -3.02 -35.51
CA THR A 163 -24.45 -4.09 -34.68
C THR A 163 -22.97 -4.27 -34.99
N TYR A 164 -22.16 -4.35 -33.94
CA TYR A 164 -20.74 -4.68 -33.98
C TYR A 164 -20.48 -5.94 -33.16
N HIS A 165 -19.71 -6.85 -33.75
CA HIS A 165 -19.07 -7.97 -33.08
C HIS A 165 -17.77 -7.50 -32.42
N TYR A 166 -17.41 -8.08 -31.29
CA TYR A 166 -16.15 -7.84 -30.62
C TYR A 166 -15.68 -9.05 -29.80
N ARG A 167 -14.36 -9.20 -29.64
CA ARG A 167 -13.76 -10.13 -28.67
C ARG A 167 -12.67 -9.46 -27.85
N LEU A 168 -12.63 -9.81 -26.58
CA LEU A 168 -11.61 -9.39 -25.62
C LEU A 168 -10.38 -10.27 -25.80
N VAL A 169 -9.18 -9.69 -25.81
CA VAL A 169 -7.92 -10.40 -26.00
C VAL A 169 -6.96 -10.05 -24.86
N ALA A 170 -6.33 -11.06 -24.27
CA ALA A 170 -5.30 -10.92 -23.24
C ALA A 170 -4.06 -11.75 -23.60
N ILE A 171 -2.87 -11.25 -23.25
CA ILE A 171 -1.56 -11.90 -23.46
C ILE A 171 -0.71 -11.72 -22.20
N ASP A 172 -0.26 -12.80 -21.57
CA ASP A 172 0.61 -12.72 -20.38
C ASP A 172 2.08 -12.42 -20.74
N GLU A 173 2.92 -12.22 -19.72
CA GLU A 173 4.38 -12.02 -19.85
C GLU A 173 5.08 -13.12 -20.68
N ARG A 174 4.61 -14.35 -20.54
CA ARG A 174 5.14 -15.55 -21.20
C ARG A 174 4.64 -15.72 -22.64
N GLY A 175 3.80 -14.80 -23.13
CA GLY A 175 3.23 -14.81 -24.48
C GLY A 175 1.99 -15.70 -24.66
N ASN A 176 1.42 -16.27 -23.59
CA ASN A 176 0.18 -17.04 -23.68
C ASN A 176 -0.98 -16.10 -24.03
N ARG A 177 -1.62 -16.29 -25.18
CA ARG A 177 -2.77 -15.49 -25.64
C ARG A 177 -4.08 -16.21 -25.42
N VAL A 178 -5.02 -15.57 -24.72
CA VAL A 178 -6.41 -16.02 -24.61
C VAL A 178 -7.37 -15.01 -25.26
N THR A 179 -8.56 -15.49 -25.62
CA THR A 179 -9.63 -14.66 -26.17
C THR A 179 -10.96 -15.03 -25.54
N PHE A 180 -11.75 -14.03 -25.16
CA PHE A 180 -13.14 -14.24 -24.78
C PHE A 180 -13.98 -14.59 -26.03
N PRO A 181 -15.05 -15.39 -25.92
CA PRO A 181 -15.96 -15.69 -27.04
C PRO A 181 -16.58 -14.43 -27.66
N ASP A 182 -16.90 -14.49 -28.95
CA ASP A 182 -17.52 -13.38 -29.71
C ASP A 182 -18.75 -12.82 -28.98
N GLN A 183 -18.78 -11.49 -28.84
CA GLN A 183 -19.87 -10.73 -28.22
C GLN A 183 -20.41 -9.69 -29.21
N VAL A 184 -21.68 -9.34 -29.06
CA VAL A 184 -22.30 -8.27 -29.87
C VAL A 184 -22.74 -7.08 -29.03
N LEU A 185 -22.57 -5.89 -29.60
CA LEU A 185 -23.18 -4.64 -29.15
C LEU A 185 -23.88 -3.98 -30.34
N THR A 186 -24.86 -3.11 -30.08
CA THR A 186 -25.57 -2.36 -31.11
C THR A 186 -25.65 -0.90 -30.67
N THR A 187 -25.16 0.01 -31.52
CA THR A 187 -25.31 1.46 -31.31
C THR A 187 -26.75 1.88 -31.58
N ALA A 188 -27.25 2.88 -30.86
CA ALA A 188 -28.59 3.43 -31.06
C ALA A 188 -28.62 4.93 -30.71
N PRO A 189 -29.50 5.74 -31.34
CA PRO A 189 -29.70 7.13 -30.94
C PRO A 189 -30.28 7.20 -29.53
N ILE A 190 -29.79 8.13 -28.71
CA ILE A 190 -30.31 8.31 -27.36
C ILE A 190 -31.51 9.29 -27.42
N PRO A 191 -32.74 8.86 -27.03
CA PRO A 191 -33.93 9.69 -27.18
C PRO A 191 -33.84 11.01 -26.41
N ALA A 192 -34.19 12.11 -27.08
CA ALA A 192 -34.17 13.47 -26.54
C ALA A 192 -32.80 13.95 -25.99
N ALA A 193 -31.69 13.36 -26.46
CA ALA A 193 -30.36 13.83 -26.12
C ALA A 193 -30.08 15.26 -26.63
N VAL A 194 -29.29 16.03 -25.87
CA VAL A 194 -28.79 17.35 -26.26
C VAL A 194 -27.33 17.25 -26.66
N TYR A 195 -27.06 17.51 -27.94
CA TYR A 195 -25.73 17.37 -28.51
C TYR A 195 -24.83 18.58 -28.21
N LEU A 196 -23.55 18.30 -27.94
CA LEU A 196 -22.52 19.29 -27.64
C LEU A 196 -21.35 19.20 -28.64
N THR A 197 -20.88 20.36 -29.06
CA THR A 197 -19.76 20.59 -29.99
C THR A 197 -18.90 21.75 -29.47
N ASN A 198 -17.77 22.08 -30.10
CA ASN A 198 -17.00 23.27 -29.73
C ASN A 198 -17.84 24.55 -29.94
N THR A 199 -17.65 25.51 -29.04
CA THR A 199 -18.17 26.87 -29.14
C THR A 199 -17.13 27.75 -29.85
N ALA A 200 -17.57 28.70 -30.67
CA ALA A 200 -16.68 29.56 -31.46
C ALA A 200 -15.80 30.50 -30.59
N ASP A 201 -16.19 30.72 -29.34
CA ASP A 201 -15.51 31.51 -28.31
C ASP A 201 -14.80 30.64 -27.24
N ARG A 202 -14.80 29.31 -27.44
CA ARG A 202 -14.19 28.28 -26.56
C ARG A 202 -14.66 28.34 -25.11
N GLN A 203 -15.85 28.92 -24.86
CA GLN A 203 -16.46 29.06 -23.54
C GLN A 203 -17.20 27.79 -23.08
N PRO A 204 -17.36 27.59 -21.75
CA PRO A 204 -18.04 26.43 -21.18
C PRO A 204 -19.51 26.29 -21.60
N HIS A 205 -19.91 25.06 -21.91
CA HIS A 205 -21.33 24.67 -21.99
C HIS A 205 -21.99 24.71 -20.61
N ARG A 206 -23.20 25.26 -20.54
CA ARG A 206 -23.97 25.38 -19.30
C ARG A 206 -25.16 24.43 -19.36
N LEU A 207 -25.08 23.31 -18.63
CA LEU A 207 -26.06 22.24 -18.70
C LEU A 207 -27.23 22.56 -17.75
N THR A 208 -28.25 23.23 -18.28
CA THR A 208 -29.37 23.83 -17.53
C THR A 208 -30.70 23.09 -17.65
N GLN A 209 -30.79 22.05 -18.49
CA GLN A 209 -32.01 21.27 -18.67
C GLN A 209 -31.98 20.05 -17.74
N PRO A 210 -32.96 19.87 -16.83
CA PRO A 210 -32.99 18.70 -15.93
C PRO A 210 -33.52 17.44 -16.63
N ASN A 211 -33.26 16.26 -16.07
CA ASN A 211 -33.66 14.96 -16.64
C ASN A 211 -33.13 14.74 -18.07
N THR A 212 -31.94 15.27 -18.38
CA THR A 212 -31.42 15.40 -19.74
C THR A 212 -30.10 14.63 -19.91
N THR A 213 -29.97 13.90 -21.02
CA THR A 213 -28.71 13.32 -21.46
C THR A 213 -28.01 14.27 -22.43
N TYR A 214 -26.79 14.66 -22.10
CA TYR A 214 -25.91 15.46 -22.95
C TYR A 214 -24.84 14.56 -23.58
N ILE A 215 -24.60 14.76 -24.88
CA ILE A 215 -23.74 13.86 -25.68
C ILE A 215 -22.74 14.67 -26.50
N LEU A 216 -21.45 14.35 -26.42
CA LEU A 216 -20.44 14.94 -27.31
C LEU A 216 -20.56 14.34 -28.73
N LYS A 217 -20.46 15.19 -29.75
CA LYS A 217 -20.33 14.77 -31.17
C LYS A 217 -18.94 15.01 -31.76
N GLU A 218 -18.05 15.64 -31.00
CA GLU A 218 -16.66 15.93 -31.34
C GLU A 218 -15.84 16.18 -30.06
N ASP A 219 -14.51 16.15 -30.19
CA ASP A 219 -13.59 16.45 -29.09
C ASP A 219 -13.64 17.95 -28.74
N LEU A 220 -13.92 18.27 -27.47
CA LEU A 220 -14.00 19.66 -26.99
C LEU A 220 -12.62 20.17 -26.59
N THR A 221 -12.22 21.33 -27.10
CA THR A 221 -10.93 21.96 -26.78
C THR A 221 -11.13 23.40 -26.32
N VAL A 222 -11.23 23.61 -25.01
CA VAL A 222 -11.69 24.88 -24.39
C VAL A 222 -10.59 25.66 -23.67
N ASP A 223 -10.78 26.97 -23.56
CA ASP A 223 -9.80 27.86 -22.91
C ASP A 223 -9.88 27.82 -21.37
N GLY A 224 -11.06 27.55 -20.81
CA GLY A 224 -11.30 27.45 -19.36
C GLY A 224 -11.83 26.08 -18.94
N SER A 225 -12.95 26.06 -18.22
CA SER A 225 -13.72 24.82 -17.97
C SER A 225 -14.53 24.43 -19.21
N ALA A 226 -14.88 23.15 -19.39
CA ALA A 226 -15.62 22.70 -20.59
C ALA A 226 -17.14 22.56 -20.34
N LEU A 227 -17.54 21.78 -19.32
CA LEU A 227 -18.94 21.57 -18.97
C LEU A 227 -19.23 22.09 -17.57
N VAL A 228 -20.30 22.88 -17.41
CA VAL A 228 -20.78 23.40 -16.13
C VAL A 228 -22.20 22.93 -15.90
N VAL A 229 -22.38 21.97 -14.99
CA VAL A 229 -23.67 21.35 -14.70
C VAL A 229 -24.45 22.21 -13.70
N MET A 230 -25.63 22.65 -14.13
CA MET A 230 -26.49 23.62 -13.42
C MET A 230 -27.91 23.11 -13.16
N ALA A 231 -28.18 21.85 -13.47
CA ALA A 231 -29.48 21.22 -13.32
C ALA A 231 -29.35 19.82 -12.70
N LYS A 232 -30.49 19.27 -12.29
CA LYS A 232 -30.61 17.95 -11.65
C LYS A 232 -30.88 16.83 -12.64
N ASP A 233 -30.50 15.61 -12.28
CA ASP A 233 -30.84 14.37 -13.00
C ASP A 233 -30.27 14.37 -14.41
N ILE A 234 -28.94 14.49 -14.48
CA ILE A 234 -28.17 14.70 -15.73
C ILE A 234 -27.34 13.47 -16.05
N THR A 235 -27.32 13.06 -17.32
CA THR A 235 -26.28 12.17 -17.83
C THR A 235 -25.39 12.94 -18.79
N ILE A 236 -24.07 12.81 -18.65
CA ILE A 236 -23.07 13.33 -19.58
C ILE A 236 -22.36 12.12 -20.17
N ASP A 237 -22.66 11.81 -21.42
CA ASP A 237 -21.96 10.77 -22.18
C ASP A 237 -20.96 11.46 -23.12
N LEU A 238 -19.68 11.19 -22.89
CA LEU A 238 -18.62 11.73 -23.72
C LEU A 238 -18.53 11.01 -25.07
N ASN A 239 -19.29 9.92 -25.30
CA ASN A 239 -19.38 9.23 -26.58
C ASN A 239 -18.00 8.88 -27.18
N GLY A 240 -17.05 8.51 -26.31
CA GLY A 240 -15.67 8.18 -26.68
C GLY A 240 -14.77 9.38 -26.99
N HIS A 241 -15.30 10.60 -26.98
CA HIS A 241 -14.57 11.83 -27.27
C HIS A 241 -13.70 12.32 -26.11
N THR A 242 -12.81 13.25 -26.45
CA THR A 242 -11.90 13.93 -25.52
C THR A 242 -12.42 15.31 -25.13
N ILE A 243 -12.41 15.62 -23.83
CA ILE A 243 -12.43 17.00 -23.32
C ILE A 243 -10.99 17.40 -22.99
N SER A 244 -10.44 18.38 -23.72
CA SER A 244 -9.19 19.07 -23.38
C SER A 244 -9.51 20.48 -22.89
N PHE A 245 -9.09 20.81 -21.66
CA PHE A 245 -9.53 22.04 -20.99
C PHE A 245 -8.38 22.84 -20.38
N ALA A 246 -8.66 24.11 -20.02
CA ALA A 246 -7.68 25.10 -19.57
C ALA A 246 -6.57 25.42 -20.60
N HIS A 247 -6.91 25.60 -21.88
CA HIS A 247 -5.91 26.02 -22.89
C HIS A 247 -5.40 27.46 -22.68
N ASN A 248 -6.28 28.40 -22.33
CA ASN A 248 -5.94 29.81 -22.09
C ASN A 248 -6.76 30.37 -20.90
N PRO A 249 -6.55 29.87 -19.66
CA PRO A 249 -7.40 30.20 -18.52
C PRO A 249 -7.32 31.69 -18.13
N THR A 250 -8.43 32.41 -18.29
CA THR A 250 -8.52 33.85 -17.99
C THR A 250 -8.83 34.11 -16.52
N GLY A 251 -7.79 34.21 -15.69
CA GLY A 251 -7.87 34.56 -14.27
C GLY A 251 -7.54 33.40 -13.31
N GLY A 252 -7.62 33.66 -12.00
CA GLY A 252 -7.24 32.70 -10.94
C GLY A 252 -8.32 31.68 -10.57
N GLY A 253 -9.12 31.22 -11.55
CA GLY A 253 -10.30 30.39 -11.32
C GLY A 253 -10.00 28.91 -10.99
N ASN A 254 -11.01 28.23 -10.45
CA ASN A 254 -11.00 26.77 -10.27
C ASN A 254 -11.54 26.11 -11.56
N TYR A 255 -10.65 25.95 -12.54
CA TYR A 255 -10.99 25.34 -13.83
C TYR A 255 -11.13 23.82 -13.72
N ALA A 256 -12.09 23.24 -14.42
CA ALA A 256 -12.26 21.79 -14.52
C ALA A 256 -12.84 21.38 -15.87
N GLY A 257 -12.50 20.18 -16.35
CA GLY A 257 -13.11 19.61 -17.56
C GLY A 257 -14.64 19.54 -17.40
N ILE A 258 -15.10 18.97 -16.28
CA ILE A 258 -16.51 18.96 -15.89
C ILE A 258 -16.64 19.52 -14.46
N SER A 259 -17.48 20.54 -14.30
CA SER A 259 -17.82 21.14 -12.99
C SER A 259 -19.29 20.89 -12.68
N ILE A 260 -19.58 20.04 -11.70
CA ILE A 260 -20.92 19.77 -11.20
C ILE A 260 -21.17 20.69 -10.00
N ILE A 261 -21.89 21.78 -10.24
CA ILE A 261 -22.21 22.76 -9.19
C ILE A 261 -23.25 22.15 -8.26
N LYS A 262 -22.99 22.24 -6.94
CA LYS A 262 -23.94 21.88 -5.88
C LYS A 262 -25.29 22.55 -6.12
N GLN A 263 -26.30 21.76 -6.44
CA GLN A 263 -27.66 22.25 -6.61
C GLN A 263 -28.20 22.77 -5.28
N ALA A 264 -28.69 24.00 -5.27
CA ALA A 264 -29.25 24.62 -4.07
C ALA A 264 -30.64 24.03 -3.77
N GLY A 265 -30.83 23.57 -2.53
CA GLY A 265 -32.15 23.64 -1.92
C GLY A 265 -32.62 25.09 -1.90
N SER A 266 -33.92 25.34 -1.98
CA SER A 266 -34.49 26.67 -2.28
C SER A 266 -34.16 27.74 -1.22
N GLY A 267 -33.04 28.45 -1.43
CA GLY A 267 -32.62 29.61 -0.63
C GLY A 267 -31.09 29.70 -0.42
N GLY A 268 -30.40 30.50 -1.24
CA GLY A 268 -28.97 30.80 -1.05
C GLY A 268 -28.25 31.21 -2.34
N THR A 269 -27.98 32.51 -2.50
CA THR A 269 -27.39 33.06 -3.75
C THR A 269 -25.86 33.14 -3.72
N GLY A 270 -25.20 32.01 -3.97
CA GLY A 270 -23.82 31.94 -4.45
C GLY A 270 -22.70 32.43 -3.51
N GLY A 271 -21.46 32.38 -4.02
CA GLY A 271 -20.24 32.84 -3.33
C GLY A 271 -19.27 31.70 -2.98
N THR A 272 -18.13 31.68 -3.64
CA THR A 272 -16.95 30.88 -3.24
C THR A 272 -16.11 31.62 -2.19
N SER A 273 -15.29 30.86 -1.46
CA SER A 273 -14.21 31.30 -0.54
C SER A 273 -14.63 31.88 0.82
N GLY A 274 -13.91 31.45 1.87
CA GLY A 274 -13.92 32.07 3.20
C GLY A 274 -14.87 31.44 4.21
N ALA A 275 -14.32 31.12 5.39
CA ALA A 275 -14.98 30.73 6.64
C ALA A 275 -15.88 29.46 6.64
N GLN A 276 -15.61 28.58 7.61
CA GLN A 276 -16.58 27.56 8.03
C GLN A 276 -17.78 28.25 8.73
N ALA A 277 -18.94 28.24 8.09
CA ALA A 277 -20.22 28.47 8.76
C ALA A 277 -20.98 27.14 8.82
N GLN A 278 -21.42 26.72 10.01
CA GLN A 278 -22.22 25.50 10.16
C GLN A 278 -23.59 25.68 9.51
N VAL A 279 -23.78 25.08 8.34
CA VAL A 279 -25.12 24.89 7.76
C VAL A 279 -25.72 23.64 8.39
N GLN A 280 -26.57 23.83 9.39
CA GLN A 280 -27.36 22.75 9.99
C GLN A 280 -28.26 22.09 8.94
N SER A 281 -28.62 20.84 9.20
CA SER A 281 -29.37 19.95 8.30
C SER A 281 -30.65 20.57 7.74
N GLN A 282 -30.69 20.73 6.42
CA GLN A 282 -31.93 20.72 5.64
C GLN A 282 -31.87 19.56 4.64
N ALA A 283 -33.04 18.98 4.34
CA ALA A 283 -33.12 17.77 3.53
C ALA A 283 -32.53 18.00 2.13
N LYS A 284 -31.40 17.34 1.84
CA LYS A 284 -30.81 17.35 0.50
C LYS A 284 -31.78 16.67 -0.46
N ALA A 285 -32.28 17.40 -1.45
CA ALA A 285 -33.06 16.80 -2.53
C ALA A 285 -32.13 15.89 -3.34
N SER A 286 -32.38 14.57 -3.34
CA SER A 286 -31.53 13.61 -4.03
C SER A 286 -31.70 13.72 -5.55
N TYR A 287 -30.77 14.40 -6.20
CA TYR A 287 -30.58 14.38 -7.65
C TYR A 287 -29.45 13.42 -8.01
N THR A 288 -29.48 12.92 -9.25
CA THR A 288 -28.40 12.09 -9.81
C THR A 288 -27.61 12.87 -10.85
N VAL A 289 -26.30 12.67 -10.91
CA VAL A 289 -25.49 13.00 -12.09
C VAL A 289 -24.67 11.79 -12.50
N LYS A 290 -24.65 11.48 -13.80
CA LYS A 290 -23.81 10.44 -14.40
C LYS A 290 -22.81 11.08 -15.35
N VAL A 291 -21.55 10.63 -15.33
CA VAL A 291 -20.49 11.07 -16.26
C VAL A 291 -19.79 9.85 -16.82
N VAL A 292 -19.90 9.61 -18.13
CA VAL A 292 -19.54 8.32 -18.72
C VAL A 292 -18.74 8.40 -20.03
N ASN A 293 -17.94 7.36 -20.28
CA ASN A 293 -17.48 6.92 -21.60
C ASN A 293 -16.67 7.96 -22.42
N GLY A 294 -15.46 8.31 -21.99
CA GLY A 294 -14.54 9.15 -22.78
C GLY A 294 -13.25 9.55 -22.07
N ILE A 295 -12.61 10.61 -22.54
CA ILE A 295 -11.34 11.12 -21.99
C ILE A 295 -11.54 12.57 -21.50
N ILE A 296 -10.94 12.90 -20.36
CA ILE A 296 -10.82 14.27 -19.87
C ILE A 296 -9.36 14.52 -19.53
N THR A 297 -8.75 15.51 -20.19
CA THR A 297 -7.34 15.86 -20.02
C THR A 297 -7.16 17.36 -19.77
N GLN A 298 -6.21 17.70 -18.89
CA GLN A 298 -5.63 19.05 -18.91
C GLN A 298 -5.06 19.36 -20.32
N ALA A 299 -5.01 20.64 -20.68
CA ALA A 299 -4.21 21.13 -21.81
C ALA A 299 -2.73 20.74 -21.65
N PRO A 300 -1.91 20.77 -22.72
CA PRO A 300 -0.48 20.53 -22.62
C PRO A 300 0.23 21.45 -21.61
N PRO A 301 1.39 21.05 -21.05
CA PRO A 301 2.13 21.85 -20.08
C PRO A 301 2.37 23.31 -20.51
N GLY A 302 2.16 24.23 -19.58
CA GLY A 302 2.21 25.67 -19.84
C GLY A 302 2.29 26.49 -18.55
N ALA A 303 2.72 27.75 -18.67
CA ALA A 303 3.07 28.61 -17.53
C ALA A 303 1.93 28.83 -16.52
N HIS A 304 0.67 28.71 -16.93
CA HIS A 304 -0.50 28.84 -16.04
C HIS A 304 -0.69 27.63 -15.10
N PHE A 305 -0.13 26.45 -15.42
CA PHE A 305 -0.11 25.29 -14.54
C PHE A 305 1.03 25.35 -13.52
N ALA A 306 2.21 25.84 -13.92
CA ALA A 306 3.45 25.78 -13.12
C ALA A 306 3.34 26.45 -11.73
N GLY A 307 2.48 27.46 -11.59
CA GLY A 307 2.21 28.12 -10.30
C GLY A 307 1.12 27.44 -9.44
N ASN A 308 0.61 26.25 -9.78
CA ASN A 308 -0.56 25.69 -9.10
C ASN A 308 -0.22 25.00 -7.77
N THR A 309 -0.52 25.69 -6.68
CA THR A 309 -0.43 25.20 -5.29
C THR A 309 -1.78 24.72 -4.72
N SER A 310 -2.83 24.55 -5.53
CA SER A 310 -4.18 24.21 -5.05
C SER A 310 -4.80 23.00 -5.77
N THR A 311 -5.19 22.00 -4.98
CA THR A 311 -5.80 20.75 -5.45
C THR A 311 -7.15 20.92 -6.11
N GLU A 312 -7.86 22.00 -5.80
CA GLU A 312 -9.18 22.35 -6.34
C GLU A 312 -9.11 23.07 -7.70
N ARG A 313 -7.94 23.05 -8.34
CA ARG A 313 -7.71 23.66 -9.65
C ARG A 313 -7.25 22.64 -10.67
N TYR A 314 -7.69 22.85 -11.90
CA TYR A 314 -7.34 22.08 -13.08
C TYR A 314 -7.75 20.60 -12.99
N ASN A 315 -8.88 20.29 -12.36
CA ASN A 315 -9.36 18.92 -12.19
C ASN A 315 -10.01 18.40 -13.48
N CYS A 316 -9.87 17.11 -13.80
CA CYS A 316 -10.71 16.48 -14.84
C CYS A 316 -12.20 16.68 -14.49
N LEU A 317 -12.55 16.45 -13.23
CA LEU A 317 -13.89 16.64 -12.72
C LEU A 317 -13.88 17.21 -11.30
N SER A 318 -14.76 18.18 -11.05
CA SER A 318 -15.02 18.76 -9.72
C SER A 318 -16.53 18.72 -9.46
N ALA A 319 -16.98 18.11 -8.35
CA ALA A 319 -18.40 17.87 -8.12
C ALA A 319 -18.83 17.99 -6.66
N GLY A 320 -19.99 18.63 -6.44
CA GLY A 320 -20.56 18.82 -5.11
C GLY A 320 -22.01 18.33 -4.97
N GLY A 321 -22.28 17.49 -3.97
CA GLY A 321 -23.64 17.05 -3.58
C GLY A 321 -24.27 15.95 -4.46
N GLY A 322 -25.47 15.49 -4.06
CA GLY A 322 -26.28 14.52 -4.81
C GLY A 322 -25.72 13.09 -4.85
N HIS A 323 -26.35 12.24 -5.67
CA HIS A 323 -25.79 10.97 -6.11
C HIS A 323 -24.94 11.19 -7.36
N LEU A 324 -23.75 10.61 -7.41
CA LEU A 324 -22.83 10.79 -8.53
C LEU A 324 -22.23 9.44 -8.97
N GLU A 325 -22.41 9.13 -10.26
CA GLU A 325 -21.83 7.96 -10.94
C GLU A 325 -20.80 8.45 -11.96
N ILE A 326 -19.58 7.90 -11.93
CA ILE A 326 -18.53 8.24 -12.90
C ILE A 326 -17.92 6.93 -13.43
N ALA A 327 -18.02 6.70 -14.75
CA ALA A 327 -17.62 5.42 -15.32
C ALA A 327 -17.04 5.45 -16.74
N GLY A 328 -16.02 4.64 -17.01
CA GLY A 328 -15.39 4.60 -18.33
C GLY A 328 -14.68 5.90 -18.71
N ILE A 329 -14.31 6.75 -17.73
CA ILE A 329 -13.58 8.00 -17.93
C ILE A 329 -12.07 7.76 -17.81
N THR A 330 -11.28 8.28 -18.74
CA THR A 330 -9.83 8.45 -18.55
C THR A 330 -9.57 9.89 -18.11
N CYS A 331 -9.07 10.08 -16.88
CA CYS A 331 -8.61 11.37 -16.38
C CYS A 331 -7.09 11.47 -16.52
N ILE A 332 -6.60 12.50 -17.23
CA ILE A 332 -5.17 12.77 -17.44
C ILE A 332 -4.83 14.15 -16.87
N TYR A 333 -3.85 14.21 -15.97
CA TYR A 333 -3.44 15.44 -15.30
C TYR A 333 -1.93 15.45 -15.00
N HIS A 334 -1.32 16.64 -15.05
CA HIS A 334 0.12 16.84 -14.84
C HIS A 334 0.46 18.02 -13.91
N ALA A 335 -0.43 19.01 -13.77
CA ALA A 335 -0.18 20.22 -12.97
C ALA A 335 0.33 19.91 -11.53
N PRO A 336 1.16 20.77 -10.91
CA PRO A 336 1.87 20.49 -9.65
C PRO A 336 0.98 19.99 -8.50
N GLN A 337 0.29 20.89 -7.78
CA GLN A 337 -0.60 20.48 -6.70
C GLN A 337 -2.03 20.26 -7.22
N ALA A 338 -2.26 19.26 -8.07
CA ALA A 338 -3.59 18.97 -8.62
C ALA A 338 -4.15 17.63 -8.12
N TRP A 339 -5.48 17.54 -8.03
CA TRP A 339 -6.19 16.26 -8.00
C TRP A 339 -6.79 15.96 -9.38
N GLY A 340 -6.81 14.69 -9.79
CA GLY A 340 -7.52 14.30 -11.01
C GLY A 340 -9.03 14.57 -10.89
N MET A 341 -9.63 14.20 -9.75
CA MET A 341 -11.03 14.52 -9.41
C MET A 341 -11.17 15.05 -7.98
N VAL A 342 -12.06 16.03 -7.79
CA VAL A 342 -12.42 16.62 -6.47
C VAL A 342 -13.90 16.37 -6.20
N LEU A 343 -14.21 15.61 -5.15
CA LEU A 343 -15.57 15.26 -4.76
C LEU A 343 -15.88 15.81 -3.36
N GLN A 344 -17.05 16.39 -3.14
CA GLN A 344 -17.41 17.06 -1.88
C GLN A 344 -18.91 17.01 -1.56
N GLU A 345 -19.26 16.85 -0.28
CA GLU A 345 -20.65 16.88 0.23
C GLU A 345 -21.67 15.91 -0.40
N ASN A 346 -21.23 14.93 -1.21
CA ASN A 346 -22.11 14.00 -1.93
C ASN A 346 -22.90 13.08 -0.96
N ASP A 347 -23.98 12.49 -1.47
CA ASP A 347 -24.88 11.58 -0.74
C ASP A 347 -24.65 10.11 -1.10
N MET A 348 -24.13 9.88 -2.30
CA MET A 348 -23.69 8.59 -2.83
C MET A 348 -22.63 8.89 -3.89
N LEU A 349 -21.57 8.08 -3.91
CA LEU A 349 -20.54 8.11 -4.95
C LEU A 349 -20.39 6.69 -5.46
N ASP A 350 -20.50 6.50 -6.76
CA ASP A 350 -20.28 5.24 -7.45
C ASP A 350 -19.25 5.47 -8.57
N ILE A 351 -17.98 5.23 -8.25
CA ILE A 351 -16.86 5.58 -9.12
C ILE A 351 -16.19 4.29 -9.58
N HIS A 352 -16.40 3.91 -10.84
CA HIS A 352 -15.95 2.61 -11.33
C HIS A 352 -15.51 2.55 -12.79
N HIS A 353 -14.63 1.61 -13.15
CA HIS A 353 -14.17 1.41 -14.53
C HIS A 353 -13.53 2.66 -15.14
N ASN A 354 -12.87 3.48 -14.32
CA ASN A 354 -12.13 4.68 -14.77
C ASN A 354 -10.63 4.41 -14.83
N ILE A 355 -9.94 5.13 -15.71
CA ILE A 355 -8.48 5.21 -15.76
C ILE A 355 -8.04 6.55 -15.19
N PHE A 356 -7.11 6.54 -14.23
CA PHE A 356 -6.44 7.74 -13.75
C PHE A 356 -4.96 7.70 -14.15
N LEU A 357 -4.49 8.79 -14.76
CA LEU A 357 -3.13 8.91 -15.26
C LEU A 357 -2.52 10.24 -14.79
N ASP A 358 -1.76 10.15 -13.69
CA ASP A 358 -0.90 11.24 -13.23
C ASP A 358 0.39 11.25 -14.06
N MET A 359 0.62 12.32 -14.81
CA MET A 359 1.80 12.49 -15.65
C MET A 359 2.85 13.43 -15.00
N GLY A 360 2.53 14.07 -13.86
CA GLY A 360 3.38 15.14 -13.30
C GLY A 360 4.44 14.68 -12.29
N THR A 361 5.38 15.58 -12.00
CA THR A 361 6.53 15.38 -11.09
C THR A 361 6.43 16.22 -9.81
N GLU A 362 5.83 17.40 -9.91
CA GLU A 362 5.88 18.42 -8.87
C GLU A 362 4.84 18.17 -7.77
N ILE A 363 5.19 18.46 -6.52
CA ILE A 363 4.27 18.52 -5.36
C ILE A 363 4.69 19.77 -4.57
N THR A 364 3.74 20.66 -4.26
CA THR A 364 4.06 21.91 -3.53
C THR A 364 3.71 21.83 -2.05
N ASP A 365 2.74 20.99 -1.68
CA ASP A 365 2.44 20.64 -0.29
C ASP A 365 2.08 19.15 -0.19
N ARG A 366 2.71 18.45 0.76
CA ARG A 366 2.41 17.05 1.07
C ARG A 366 1.31 16.91 2.13
N HIS A 367 1.09 17.95 2.93
CA HIS A 367 0.15 17.99 4.05
C HIS A 367 -1.21 18.51 3.58
N GLY A 368 -2.24 18.32 4.42
CA GLY A 368 -3.62 18.77 4.17
C GLY A 368 -4.35 18.04 3.05
N ALA A 369 -3.80 18.10 1.83
CA ALA A 369 -4.36 17.58 0.59
C ALA A 369 -3.24 17.23 -0.42
N GLY A 370 -2.41 16.23 -0.11
CA GLY A 370 -1.41 15.70 -1.05
C GLY A 370 -2.02 15.22 -2.39
N VAL A 371 -1.22 15.16 -3.46
CA VAL A 371 -1.67 14.89 -4.85
C VAL A 371 -2.36 13.51 -4.96
N ARG A 372 -3.49 13.44 -5.71
CA ARG A 372 -4.37 12.26 -5.83
C ARG A 372 -5.01 12.08 -7.21
N PRO A 373 -5.32 10.84 -7.63
CA PRO A 373 -6.17 10.58 -8.78
C PRO A 373 -7.61 11.09 -8.54
N LEU A 374 -8.10 10.90 -7.32
CA LEU A 374 -9.40 11.33 -6.83
C LEU A 374 -9.28 11.60 -5.34
N GLY A 375 -9.80 12.73 -4.87
CA GLY A 375 -9.88 13.06 -3.45
C GLY A 375 -11.29 13.46 -3.03
N ILE A 376 -11.79 12.83 -1.96
CA ILE A 376 -13.09 13.12 -1.36
C ILE A 376 -12.89 14.01 -0.12
N GLN A 377 -13.56 15.17 -0.10
CA GLN A 377 -13.50 16.13 0.99
C GLN A 377 -14.60 15.92 2.07
N ARG A 378 -14.19 16.26 3.30
CA ARG A 378 -14.92 16.26 4.58
C ARG A 378 -15.13 14.89 5.25
N PRO A 379 -14.86 14.80 6.58
CA PRO A 379 -15.43 13.74 7.40
C PRO A 379 -16.95 13.96 7.53
N VAL A 380 -17.69 12.86 7.49
CA VAL A 380 -19.13 12.80 7.78
C VAL A 380 -19.34 12.23 9.18
N GLU A 381 -20.42 12.62 9.85
CA GLU A 381 -20.80 12.14 11.20
C GLU A 381 -21.42 10.72 11.18
N THR A 382 -21.50 10.09 10.02
CA THR A 382 -22.03 8.74 9.79
C THR A 382 -21.26 8.05 8.65
N PRO A 383 -21.24 6.71 8.55
CA PRO A 383 -20.58 6.03 7.44
C PRO A 383 -21.18 6.45 6.09
N ASN A 384 -20.35 6.80 5.12
CA ASN A 384 -20.84 7.28 3.82
C ASN A 384 -21.24 6.14 2.87
N ARG A 385 -22.08 6.47 1.89
CA ARG A 385 -22.47 5.57 0.79
C ARG A 385 -21.56 5.75 -0.43
N PHE A 386 -20.25 5.82 -0.20
CA PHE A 386 -19.27 5.99 -1.28
C PHE A 386 -18.58 4.65 -1.55
N GLN A 387 -18.56 4.26 -2.82
CA GLN A 387 -17.82 3.10 -3.31
C GLN A 387 -16.90 3.51 -4.46
N LEU A 388 -15.64 3.10 -4.36
CA LEU A 388 -14.63 3.27 -5.40
C LEU A 388 -14.18 1.87 -5.82
N HIS A 389 -14.55 1.41 -7.01
CA HIS A 389 -14.25 0.03 -7.40
C HIS A 389 -13.89 -0.17 -8.86
N HIS A 390 -13.07 -1.18 -9.17
CA HIS A 390 -12.69 -1.48 -10.56
C HIS A 390 -12.09 -0.26 -11.29
N ASN A 391 -11.30 0.58 -10.60
CA ASN A 391 -10.58 1.71 -11.22
C ASN A 391 -9.10 1.37 -11.38
N LEU A 392 -8.52 1.80 -12.52
CA LEU A 392 -7.10 1.65 -12.82
C LEU A 392 -6.37 2.99 -12.64
N VAL A 393 -5.60 3.14 -11.56
CA VAL A 393 -4.67 4.27 -11.39
C VAL A 393 -3.31 3.86 -11.97
N LYS A 394 -3.10 4.14 -13.27
CA LYS A 394 -1.88 3.77 -14.00
C LYS A 394 -0.60 4.37 -13.42
N ARG A 395 -0.73 5.56 -12.80
CA ARG A 395 0.28 6.23 -11.98
C ARG A 395 -0.41 7.27 -11.09
N THR A 396 0.06 7.44 -9.86
CA THR A 396 -0.10 8.66 -9.06
C THR A 396 1.22 9.03 -8.38
N ARG A 397 1.56 10.33 -8.33
CA ARG A 397 2.86 10.80 -7.82
C ARG A 397 2.96 10.86 -6.29
N GLN A 398 1.85 10.67 -5.57
CA GLN A 398 1.85 10.67 -4.10
C GLN A 398 0.78 9.73 -3.52
N ASN A 399 -0.49 10.11 -3.51
CA ASN A 399 -1.54 9.35 -2.84
C ASN A 399 -2.56 8.79 -3.85
N GLY A 400 -3.14 7.63 -3.56
CA GLY A 400 -4.33 7.12 -4.25
C GLY A 400 -5.62 7.57 -3.56
N PHE A 401 -6.57 6.64 -3.43
CA PHE A 401 -7.94 6.93 -3.01
C PHE A 401 -8.07 7.18 -1.49
N ASN A 402 -9.13 7.90 -1.08
CA ASN A 402 -9.44 8.16 0.32
C ASN A 402 -10.95 8.16 0.63
N ASN A 403 -11.28 8.11 1.93
CA ASN A 403 -12.55 8.57 2.51
C ASN A 403 -13.85 7.90 1.98
N ALA A 404 -13.79 6.71 1.38
CA ALA A 404 -14.96 5.94 0.96
C ALA A 404 -15.13 4.69 1.83
N THR A 405 -16.35 4.39 2.30
CA THR A 405 -16.64 3.22 3.15
C THR A 405 -16.44 1.88 2.43
N ARG A 406 -16.39 1.87 1.09
CA ARG A 406 -15.99 0.70 0.30
C ARG A 406 -14.96 1.03 -0.78
N MET A 407 -13.88 0.25 -0.84
CA MET A 407 -12.90 0.32 -1.92
C MET A 407 -12.51 -1.10 -2.35
N TYR A 408 -12.85 -1.54 -3.57
CA TYR A 408 -12.62 -2.92 -3.98
C TYR A 408 -12.29 -3.13 -5.46
N ASN A 409 -11.53 -4.20 -5.77
CA ASN A 409 -11.10 -4.52 -7.13
C ASN A 409 -10.39 -3.35 -7.87
N ASN A 410 -9.81 -2.38 -7.15
CA ASN A 410 -9.03 -1.31 -7.79
C ASN A 410 -7.59 -1.76 -8.03
N GLU A 411 -6.99 -1.27 -9.11
CA GLU A 411 -5.58 -1.49 -9.43
C GLU A 411 -4.83 -0.15 -9.36
N ILE A 412 -3.88 -0.01 -8.42
CA ILE A 412 -3.33 1.29 -8.03
C ILE A 412 -1.80 1.26 -8.05
N TYR A 413 -1.20 2.09 -8.90
CA TYR A 413 0.26 2.24 -9.01
C TYR A 413 0.73 3.58 -8.43
N VAL A 414 1.45 3.53 -7.31
CA VAL A 414 2.07 4.70 -6.65
C VAL A 414 3.53 4.83 -7.06
N ASP A 415 3.84 5.95 -7.72
CA ASP A 415 5.19 6.44 -7.95
C ASP A 415 5.45 7.53 -6.89
N SER A 416 6.01 7.20 -5.72
CA SER A 416 6.09 8.18 -4.62
C SER A 416 7.16 9.25 -4.87
N TRP A 417 6.74 10.52 -4.86
CA TRP A 417 7.62 11.71 -4.93
C TRP A 417 7.71 12.48 -3.60
N SER A 418 7.03 12.04 -2.54
CA SER A 418 7.02 12.71 -1.24
C SER A 418 6.68 11.74 -0.09
N THR A 419 6.85 12.16 1.16
CA THR A 419 6.43 11.39 2.33
C THR A 419 4.90 11.22 2.39
N ASN A 420 4.45 10.22 3.15
CA ASN A 420 3.02 9.92 3.35
C ASN A 420 2.27 9.67 2.02
N SER A 421 2.85 8.84 1.14
CA SER A 421 2.28 8.49 -0.16
C SER A 421 1.39 7.22 -0.07
N PHE A 422 0.17 7.34 0.46
CA PHE A 422 -0.74 6.20 0.67
C PHE A 422 -1.53 5.83 -0.59
N ALA A 423 -1.46 4.57 -1.05
CA ALA A 423 -2.28 4.08 -2.16
C ALA A 423 -3.77 4.01 -1.79
N ILE A 424 -4.10 3.51 -0.59
CA ILE A 424 -5.44 3.51 -0.02
C ILE A 424 -5.40 4.11 1.39
N GLN A 425 -6.18 5.17 1.60
CA GLN A 425 -6.36 5.80 2.92
C GLN A 425 -7.81 5.63 3.39
N PRO A 426 -8.07 4.79 4.41
CA PRO A 426 -9.43 4.56 4.91
C PRO A 426 -10.17 5.83 5.35
N LEU A 427 -11.50 5.78 5.32
CA LEU A 427 -12.35 6.71 6.04
C LEU A 427 -11.98 6.65 7.54
N SER A 428 -11.51 7.77 8.09
CA SER A 428 -10.91 7.80 9.43
C SER A 428 -11.48 8.96 10.25
N VAL A 429 -12.56 8.67 10.99
CA VAL A 429 -13.28 9.64 11.84
C VAL A 429 -13.68 8.94 13.13
N VAL A 430 -13.48 9.59 14.28
CA VAL A 430 -13.84 9.05 15.61
C VAL A 430 -15.33 8.74 15.67
N GLY A 431 -15.70 7.53 16.11
CA GLY A 431 -17.09 7.08 16.21
C GLY A 431 -17.78 6.74 14.89
N VAL A 432 -17.04 6.68 13.76
CA VAL A 432 -17.59 6.35 12.44
C VAL A 432 -16.84 5.17 11.84
N ALA A 433 -17.59 4.10 11.55
CA ALA A 433 -17.04 2.89 10.94
C ALA A 433 -16.38 3.17 9.59
N ALA A 434 -15.14 2.71 9.43
CA ALA A 434 -14.32 2.93 8.26
C ALA A 434 -14.74 2.10 7.04
N GLY A 435 -15.30 0.92 7.29
CA GLY A 435 -15.84 0.03 6.27
C GLY A 435 -14.85 -1.03 5.77
N GLU A 436 -14.92 -1.34 4.48
CA GLU A 436 -14.49 -2.63 3.92
C GLU A 436 -13.72 -2.47 2.61
N TYR A 437 -12.51 -3.05 2.56
CA TYR A 437 -11.48 -2.74 1.56
C TYR A 437 -10.84 -4.05 1.05
N TYR A 438 -11.20 -4.50 -0.15
CA TYR A 438 -10.88 -5.88 -0.59
C TYR A 438 -10.60 -6.08 -2.08
N ASN A 439 -9.91 -7.16 -2.45
CA ASN A 439 -9.50 -7.48 -3.82
C ASN A 439 -8.69 -6.39 -4.54
N ASN A 440 -8.19 -5.36 -3.83
CA ASN A 440 -7.39 -4.30 -4.46
C ASN A 440 -5.97 -4.81 -4.73
N LYS A 441 -5.41 -4.38 -5.86
CA LYS A 441 -4.07 -4.74 -6.31
C LYS A 441 -3.22 -3.46 -6.30
N VAL A 442 -2.31 -3.37 -5.34
CA VAL A 442 -1.55 -2.15 -5.03
C VAL A 442 -0.08 -2.33 -5.35
N PHE A 443 0.46 -1.42 -6.14
CA PHE A 443 1.85 -1.43 -6.62
C PHE A 443 2.55 -0.14 -6.20
N GLY A 444 3.78 -0.24 -5.68
CA GLY A 444 4.44 0.90 -5.04
C GLY A 444 5.94 0.99 -5.24
N THR A 445 6.42 2.19 -5.58
CA THR A 445 7.85 2.56 -5.53
C THR A 445 7.99 4.03 -5.14
N GLY A 446 9.21 4.55 -5.12
CA GLY A 446 9.48 5.96 -4.83
C GLY A 446 9.96 6.25 -3.41
N PHE A 447 9.88 7.52 -3.03
CA PHE A 447 10.53 8.07 -1.83
C PHE A 447 9.99 7.47 -0.51
N ASN A 448 8.66 7.41 -0.34
CA ASN A 448 8.03 6.82 0.83
C ASN A 448 6.54 6.43 0.57
N PRO A 449 6.29 5.37 -0.23
CA PRO A 449 4.96 4.83 -0.48
C PRO A 449 4.44 3.93 0.66
N TYR A 450 3.12 3.90 0.80
CA TYR A 450 2.39 3.00 1.70
C TYR A 450 1.27 2.29 0.95
N GLY A 451 1.03 1.01 1.22
CA GLY A 451 -0.13 0.30 0.68
C GLY A 451 -1.43 0.81 1.30
N PHE A 452 -1.65 0.47 2.58
CA PHE A 452 -2.85 0.85 3.33
C PHE A 452 -2.54 1.69 4.58
N GLY A 453 -3.33 2.75 4.78
CA GLY A 453 -3.40 3.47 6.05
C GLY A 453 -4.35 2.83 7.07
N TRP A 454 -4.66 3.59 8.13
CA TRP A 454 -5.52 3.16 9.25
C TRP A 454 -6.78 4.02 9.39
N ALA A 455 -7.73 3.54 10.19
CA ALA A 455 -8.91 4.27 10.62
C ALA A 455 -8.99 4.43 12.15
N HIS A 456 -10.07 5.05 12.64
CA HIS A 456 -10.38 5.14 14.07
C HIS A 456 -11.32 4.01 14.54
N GLU A 457 -12.31 3.60 13.74
CA GLU A 457 -13.30 2.57 14.12
C GLU A 457 -13.56 1.60 12.95
N ASP A 458 -13.82 0.31 13.24
CA ASP A 458 -14.42 -0.68 12.33
C ASP A 458 -13.83 -0.69 10.90
N LEU A 459 -12.55 -1.05 10.80
CA LEU A 459 -11.83 -1.19 9.53
C LEU A 459 -11.65 -2.67 9.17
N ARG A 460 -11.97 -3.04 7.93
CA ARG A 460 -11.79 -4.40 7.39
C ARG A 460 -10.99 -4.33 6.10
N ILE A 461 -9.75 -4.82 6.12
CA ILE A 461 -8.86 -4.87 4.95
C ILE A 461 -8.54 -6.34 4.67
N HIS A 462 -9.05 -6.89 3.55
CA HIS A 462 -8.91 -8.32 3.28
C HIS A 462 -8.80 -8.72 1.82
N ASP A 463 -8.17 -9.88 1.56
CA ASP A 463 -8.00 -10.44 0.20
C ASP A 463 -7.31 -9.46 -0.79
N ASN A 464 -6.51 -8.49 -0.30
CA ASN A 464 -5.77 -7.54 -1.13
C ASN A 464 -4.35 -8.05 -1.44
N PHE A 465 -3.80 -7.61 -2.57
CA PHE A 465 -2.40 -7.83 -2.96
C PHE A 465 -1.62 -6.52 -2.96
N VAL A 466 -0.47 -6.50 -2.31
CA VAL A 466 0.44 -5.35 -2.23
C VAL A 466 1.82 -5.80 -2.71
N HIS A 467 2.34 -5.24 -3.80
CA HIS A 467 3.69 -5.54 -4.28
C HIS A 467 4.49 -4.24 -4.49
N MET A 468 5.58 -4.06 -3.76
CA MET A 468 6.32 -2.80 -3.71
C MET A 468 7.83 -3.02 -3.84
N HIS A 469 8.50 -2.13 -4.58
CA HIS A 469 9.93 -2.20 -4.85
C HIS A 469 10.63 -0.88 -4.52
N GLY A 470 11.61 -0.91 -3.60
CA GLY A 470 12.35 0.24 -3.08
C GLY A 470 13.82 0.27 -3.52
N PHE A 471 14.33 1.48 -3.75
CA PHE A 471 15.72 1.78 -4.08
C PHE A 471 15.97 3.29 -3.87
N ASP A 472 17.19 3.79 -4.07
CA ASP A 472 17.49 5.19 -3.76
C ASP A 472 16.88 6.18 -4.76
N LEU A 473 15.91 6.95 -4.27
CA LEU A 473 15.19 8.02 -4.96
C LEU A 473 15.15 9.31 -4.12
N ARG A 474 16.13 9.50 -3.23
CA ARG A 474 16.24 10.65 -2.28
C ARG A 474 16.27 12.03 -2.92
N HIS A 475 16.51 12.14 -4.21
CA HIS A 475 16.52 13.42 -4.93
C HIS A 475 15.12 13.98 -5.19
N ARG A 476 14.07 13.14 -5.16
CA ARG A 476 12.68 13.55 -5.46
C ARG A 476 12.07 14.52 -4.45
N TRP A 477 12.51 14.46 -3.19
CA TRP A 477 11.91 15.24 -2.10
C TRP A 477 12.96 15.89 -1.21
N TYR A 478 12.68 17.12 -0.75
CA TYR A 478 13.67 17.93 -0.02
C TYR A 478 13.70 17.66 1.50
N GLU A 479 12.61 17.15 2.08
CA GLU A 479 12.57 16.81 3.51
C GLU A 479 13.42 15.58 3.83
N ARG A 480 14.15 15.62 4.94
CA ARG A 480 15.07 14.54 5.36
C ARG A 480 14.83 14.08 6.81
N TRP A 481 13.55 14.05 7.21
CA TRP A 481 13.10 13.82 8.57
C TRP A 481 12.68 12.35 8.83
N GLY A 482 13.65 11.43 8.90
CA GLY A 482 13.38 10.00 9.12
C GLY A 482 12.68 9.32 7.95
N ASP A 483 12.45 8.00 8.05
CA ASP A 483 11.62 7.18 7.15
C ASP A 483 11.86 7.41 5.63
N ILE A 484 13.12 7.66 5.26
CA ILE A 484 13.55 7.96 3.89
C ILE A 484 13.78 6.66 3.10
N ASN A 485 13.35 6.61 1.83
CA ASN A 485 13.36 5.40 0.98
C ASN A 485 12.62 4.22 1.63
N MET A 486 11.52 4.49 2.36
CA MET A 486 10.80 3.48 3.15
C MET A 486 9.50 3.03 2.47
N LEU A 487 9.35 1.72 2.26
CA LEU A 487 8.10 1.06 1.87
C LEU A 487 7.41 0.49 3.11
N SER A 488 6.10 0.71 3.25
CA SER A 488 5.31 0.08 4.32
C SER A 488 3.99 -0.49 3.75
N GLY A 489 3.78 -1.80 3.91
CA GLY A 489 2.66 -2.50 3.26
C GLY A 489 1.30 -2.12 3.86
N MET A 490 1.18 -2.23 5.18
CA MET A 490 0.02 -1.76 5.95
C MET A 490 0.48 -1.09 7.24
N ARG A 491 -0.10 0.08 7.55
CA ARG A 491 0.35 0.94 8.65
C ARG A 491 -0.77 1.26 9.62
N ILE A 492 -0.47 1.14 10.91
CA ILE A 492 -1.19 1.77 12.01
C ILE A 492 -0.17 2.61 12.77
N THR A 493 -0.12 3.91 12.51
CA THR A 493 0.75 4.85 13.26
C THR A 493 -0.09 5.75 14.16
N ASN A 494 0.48 6.03 15.33
CA ASN A 494 -0.03 6.85 16.41
C ASN A 494 1.16 7.74 16.88
N TYR A 495 0.91 9.03 17.14
CA TYR A 495 1.96 10.06 17.24
C TYR A 495 2.25 10.49 18.70
N ASP A 496 3.47 11.01 18.92
CA ASP A 496 3.98 11.53 20.19
C ASP A 496 3.85 10.54 21.37
N SER A 497 3.24 10.95 22.49
CA SER A 497 2.98 10.09 23.66
C SER A 497 1.79 9.13 23.47
N GLY A 498 1.19 9.15 22.28
CA GLY A 498 -0.04 8.46 21.94
C GLY A 498 -1.28 8.86 22.71
N GLY A 499 -2.27 7.96 22.74
CA GLY A 499 -3.64 8.21 23.21
C GLY A 499 -4.65 8.51 22.10
N GLN A 500 -4.30 8.39 20.81
CA GLN A 500 -5.31 8.51 19.74
C GLN A 500 -6.07 7.19 19.58
N VAL A 501 -7.40 7.24 19.73
CA VAL A 501 -8.26 6.04 19.71
C VAL A 501 -8.20 5.32 18.37
N ARG A 502 -8.01 4.00 18.41
CA ARG A 502 -8.33 3.10 17.28
C ARG A 502 -9.00 1.86 17.84
N ASN A 503 -10.03 1.38 17.19
CA ASN A 503 -10.83 0.28 17.71
C ASN A 503 -11.36 -0.59 16.56
N ASN A 504 -11.28 -1.91 16.73
CA ASN A 504 -11.74 -2.93 15.79
C ASN A 504 -11.15 -2.77 14.37
N LEU A 505 -9.84 -3.01 14.24
CA LEU A 505 -9.11 -2.98 12.96
C LEU A 505 -8.72 -4.41 12.58
N GLU A 506 -9.46 -4.98 11.63
CA GLU A 506 -9.35 -6.37 11.18
C GLU A 506 -8.64 -6.47 9.81
N TYR A 507 -7.64 -7.35 9.72
CA TYR A 507 -6.82 -7.56 8.52
C TYR A 507 -6.67 -9.07 8.24
N TRP A 508 -7.19 -9.59 7.12
CA TRP A 508 -7.07 -11.02 6.81
C TRP A 508 -6.91 -11.39 5.33
N ASN A 509 -6.30 -12.54 5.05
CA ASN A 509 -6.06 -13.07 3.69
C ASN A 509 -5.26 -12.14 2.74
N ASN A 510 -4.66 -11.05 3.24
CA ASN A 510 -3.89 -10.14 2.39
C ASN A 510 -2.52 -10.75 2.08
N THR A 511 -2.00 -10.53 0.88
CA THR A 511 -0.61 -10.87 0.53
C THR A 511 0.20 -9.60 0.27
N ILE A 512 1.33 -9.47 0.96
CA ILE A 512 2.21 -8.30 0.93
C ILE A 512 3.62 -8.75 0.55
N VAL A 513 4.15 -8.19 -0.53
CA VAL A 513 5.49 -8.41 -1.05
C VAL A 513 6.24 -7.08 -1.09
N LEU A 514 7.28 -6.94 -0.27
CA LEU A 514 8.20 -5.80 -0.32
C LEU A 514 9.58 -6.27 -0.75
N ARG A 515 10.20 -5.58 -1.72
CA ARG A 515 11.55 -5.85 -2.21
C ARG A 515 12.37 -4.56 -2.18
N GLY A 516 13.63 -4.59 -1.78
CA GLY A 516 14.36 -3.35 -1.48
C GLY A 516 15.87 -3.42 -1.66
N ALA A 517 16.46 -2.31 -2.09
CA ALA A 517 17.89 -2.15 -2.36
C ALA A 517 18.40 -0.78 -1.90
N GLU A 518 19.72 -0.59 -1.86
CA GLU A 518 20.39 0.70 -1.68
C GLU A 518 20.01 1.45 -0.38
N ASP A 519 19.93 0.72 0.74
CA ASP A 519 19.50 1.24 2.05
C ASP A 519 18.04 1.76 2.06
N ALA A 520 17.18 1.17 1.22
CA ALA A 520 15.74 1.24 1.39
C ALA A 520 15.29 0.51 2.67
N GLU A 521 14.23 1.02 3.31
CA GLU A 521 13.62 0.41 4.49
C GLU A 521 12.31 -0.28 4.11
N LEU A 522 12.10 -1.51 4.59
CA LEU A 522 10.93 -2.33 4.27
C LEU A 522 10.20 -2.74 5.56
N ARG A 523 9.01 -2.18 5.78
CA ARG A 523 8.11 -2.55 6.89
C ARG A 523 6.91 -3.32 6.33
N GLY A 524 6.97 -4.66 6.28
CA GLY A 524 5.92 -5.49 5.68
C GLY A 524 4.53 -5.13 6.21
N ILE A 525 4.41 -5.07 7.54
CA ILE A 525 3.41 -4.27 8.25
C ILE A 525 4.07 -3.48 9.40
N GLU A 526 3.44 -2.37 9.77
CA GLU A 526 3.94 -1.38 10.73
C GLU A 526 2.81 -1.00 11.71
N PHE A 527 2.63 -1.78 12.78
CA PHE A 527 1.47 -1.63 13.68
C PHE A 527 1.88 -1.14 15.07
N PHE A 528 1.25 -0.07 15.54
CA PHE A 528 1.53 0.60 16.81
C PHE A 528 0.65 0.07 17.97
N SER A 529 1.27 -0.45 19.02
CA SER A 529 0.61 -0.80 20.30
C SER A 529 0.39 0.46 21.15
N ASP A 530 -0.80 0.64 21.72
CA ASP A 530 -1.08 1.71 22.68
C ASP A 530 -2.24 1.32 23.61
N ASN A 531 -2.42 2.04 24.72
CA ASN A 531 -3.55 1.80 25.63
C ASN A 531 -4.91 2.25 25.06
N SER A 532 -4.90 3.11 24.03
CA SER A 532 -6.08 3.55 23.26
C SER A 532 -6.29 2.81 21.92
N ILE A 533 -5.50 1.78 21.62
CA ILE A 533 -5.62 1.00 20.37
C ILE A 533 -6.13 -0.41 20.71
N THR A 534 -7.40 -0.71 20.42
CA THR A 534 -8.08 -1.96 20.80
C THR A 534 -8.53 -2.78 19.58
N GLY A 535 -8.60 -4.10 19.74
CA GLY A 535 -9.18 -4.99 18.72
C GLY A 535 -8.43 -4.96 17.38
N VAL A 536 -7.10 -4.89 17.40
CA VAL A 536 -6.28 -5.01 16.18
C VAL A 536 -5.92 -6.47 15.97
N VAL A 537 -6.38 -7.04 14.85
CA VAL A 537 -6.20 -8.46 14.51
C VAL A 537 -5.72 -8.61 13.08
N PHE A 538 -4.52 -9.18 12.93
CA PHE A 538 -3.88 -9.52 11.65
C PHE A 538 -3.83 -11.05 11.52
N ARG A 539 -4.73 -11.65 10.74
CA ARG A 539 -4.89 -13.12 10.68
C ARG A 539 -4.87 -13.72 9.26
N ASN A 540 -4.26 -14.89 9.08
CA ASN A 540 -4.21 -15.60 7.79
C ASN A 540 -3.60 -14.81 6.62
N ASN A 541 -2.72 -13.84 6.87
CA ASN A 541 -2.05 -13.06 5.82
C ASN A 541 -0.71 -13.69 5.43
N HIS A 542 -0.18 -13.33 4.26
CA HIS A 542 1.16 -13.67 3.81
C HIS A 542 1.99 -12.40 3.66
N VAL A 543 3.14 -12.32 4.33
CA VAL A 543 4.02 -11.14 4.27
C VAL A 543 5.46 -11.56 3.95
N LYS A 544 5.99 -11.07 2.83
CA LYS A 544 7.33 -11.36 2.29
C LYS A 544 8.11 -10.05 2.19
N ALA A 545 9.25 -9.94 2.88
CA ALA A 545 10.10 -8.75 2.86
C ALA A 545 11.55 -9.10 2.50
N GLU A 546 12.05 -8.62 1.36
CA GLU A 546 13.31 -9.08 0.75
C GLU A 546 14.31 -7.92 0.49
N ALA A 547 15.46 -7.96 1.16
CA ALA A 547 16.64 -7.20 0.75
C ALA A 547 17.28 -7.81 -0.51
N LEU A 548 17.58 -6.98 -1.51
CA LEU A 548 18.20 -7.39 -2.77
C LEU A 548 19.71 -7.14 -2.80
N ASP A 549 20.31 -6.66 -1.71
CA ASP A 549 21.74 -6.42 -1.59
C ASP A 549 22.22 -6.51 -0.13
N GLU A 550 23.53 -6.35 0.06
CA GLU A 550 24.20 -6.44 1.36
C GLU A 550 24.12 -5.14 2.19
N GLN A 551 23.58 -4.06 1.63
CA GLN A 551 23.46 -2.75 2.29
C GLN A 551 22.09 -2.58 2.97
N THR A 552 21.03 -3.11 2.38
CA THR A 552 19.64 -2.99 2.85
C THR A 552 19.39 -3.86 4.09
N LYS A 553 19.66 -3.32 5.29
CA LYS A 553 19.52 -4.03 6.58
C LYS A 553 18.33 -3.60 7.45
N ARG A 554 17.50 -2.66 6.98
CA ARG A 554 16.24 -2.25 7.64
C ARG A 554 15.04 -2.94 6.99
N VAL A 555 14.95 -4.25 7.12
CA VAL A 555 13.91 -5.09 6.47
C VAL A 555 13.24 -6.00 7.50
N ALA A 556 11.91 -5.92 7.60
CA ALA A 556 11.12 -6.84 8.41
C ALA A 556 9.75 -7.18 7.79
N ALA A 557 9.27 -8.41 7.99
CA ALA A 557 7.91 -8.78 7.65
C ALA A 557 6.90 -8.12 8.61
N VAL A 558 7.21 -8.07 9.90
CA VAL A 558 6.41 -7.33 10.90
C VAL A 558 7.29 -6.39 11.70
N VAL A 559 6.92 -5.11 11.78
CA VAL A 559 7.44 -4.16 12.74
C VAL A 559 6.37 -3.85 13.79
N GLY A 560 6.65 -4.24 15.03
CA GLY A 560 5.86 -3.88 16.21
C GLY A 560 6.33 -2.55 16.80
N GLN A 561 5.56 -1.49 16.56
CA GLN A 561 5.84 -0.15 17.08
C GLN A 561 4.95 0.17 18.29
N GLY A 562 5.19 1.30 18.93
CA GLY A 562 4.42 1.80 20.07
C GLY A 562 5.19 2.90 20.79
N HIS A 563 4.87 3.14 22.07
CA HIS A 563 5.56 4.11 22.90
C HIS A 563 5.98 3.51 24.26
N TYR A 564 7.29 3.44 24.54
CA TYR A 564 7.93 2.75 25.68
C TYR A 564 7.41 3.06 27.10
N LYS A 565 6.63 4.13 27.29
CA LYS A 565 6.00 4.45 28.60
C LYS A 565 4.58 3.87 28.74
N LYS A 566 4.01 3.28 27.69
CA LYS A 566 2.67 2.71 27.66
C LYS A 566 2.74 1.22 27.98
N LEU A 567 3.15 0.91 29.21
CA LEU A 567 3.20 -0.47 29.71
C LEU A 567 1.80 -1.09 29.82
N ASP A 568 0.75 -0.24 29.87
CA ASP A 568 -0.65 -0.62 29.79
C ASP A 568 -1.19 -0.73 28.34
N SER A 569 -0.31 -0.78 27.34
CA SER A 569 -0.67 -0.99 25.94
C SER A 569 -1.54 -2.23 25.77
N ARG A 570 -2.54 -2.14 24.90
CA ARG A 570 -3.42 -3.27 24.58
C ARG A 570 -2.77 -4.19 23.55
N PRO A 571 -3.12 -5.49 23.53
CA PRO A 571 -2.50 -6.44 22.63
C PRO A 571 -2.84 -6.17 21.16
N VAL A 572 -1.81 -6.26 20.31
CA VAL A 572 -1.95 -6.36 18.85
C VAL A 572 -1.74 -7.82 18.48
N TYR A 573 -2.73 -8.43 17.83
CA TYR A 573 -2.73 -9.86 17.54
C TYR A 573 -2.29 -10.16 16.11
N TYR A 574 -1.37 -11.12 15.96
CA TYR A 574 -0.90 -11.68 14.70
C TYR A 574 -1.14 -13.19 14.75
N ILE A 575 -2.14 -13.68 14.02
CA ILE A 575 -2.67 -15.06 14.14
C ILE A 575 -2.50 -15.82 12.82
N ASP A 576 -1.89 -17.01 12.84
CA ASP A 576 -1.85 -17.95 11.70
C ASP A 576 -1.34 -17.34 10.36
N ASN A 577 -0.45 -16.34 10.42
CA ASN A 577 0.13 -15.72 9.21
C ASN A 577 1.40 -16.46 8.75
N LEU A 578 1.70 -16.38 7.45
CA LEU A 578 3.02 -16.75 6.89
C LEU A 578 3.91 -15.51 6.79
N LEU A 579 5.02 -15.49 7.51
CA LEU A 579 5.93 -14.34 7.60
C LEU A 579 7.33 -14.72 7.10
N GLU A 580 7.80 -14.04 6.06
CA GLU A 580 9.04 -14.34 5.35
C GLU A 580 9.98 -13.15 5.26
N SER A 581 11.27 -13.35 5.55
CA SER A 581 12.30 -12.30 5.41
C SER A 581 13.71 -12.87 5.30
N ASN A 582 14.63 -12.11 4.68
CA ASN A 582 16.05 -12.43 4.64
C ASN A 582 16.91 -11.61 5.63
N ILE A 583 16.34 -10.64 6.37
CA ILE A 583 17.07 -9.87 7.40
C ILE A 583 16.45 -10.05 8.80
N ALA A 584 15.22 -9.57 9.02
CA ALA A 584 14.48 -9.81 10.26
C ALA A 584 13.07 -10.32 9.93
N ILE A 585 12.55 -11.35 10.59
CA ILE A 585 11.13 -11.72 10.37
C ILE A 585 10.23 -10.82 11.20
N ILE A 586 10.48 -10.75 12.52
CA ILE A 586 9.76 -9.89 13.45
C ILE A 586 10.73 -8.89 14.08
N ARG A 587 10.40 -7.60 14.02
CA ARG A 587 11.18 -6.50 14.58
C ARG A 587 10.37 -5.75 15.64
N PHE A 588 10.88 -5.68 16.87
CA PHE A 588 10.31 -4.94 17.98
C PHE A 588 10.95 -3.55 18.07
N GLY A 589 10.24 -2.58 17.50
CA GLY A 589 10.65 -1.19 17.39
C GLY A 589 11.78 -0.91 16.39
N ASP A 590 11.89 0.36 16.03
CA ASP A 590 12.81 0.91 15.02
C ASP A 590 13.17 2.38 15.35
N ALA A 591 13.50 3.19 14.35
CA ALA A 591 13.75 4.63 14.54
C ALA A 591 12.48 5.47 14.79
N TYR A 592 11.30 4.91 14.58
CA TYR A 592 10.00 5.59 14.60
C TYR A 592 9.16 5.29 15.85
N GLY A 593 9.25 4.07 16.40
CA GLY A 593 8.56 3.71 17.64
C GLY A 593 9.05 2.41 18.27
N VAL A 594 8.51 2.07 19.45
CA VAL A 594 8.84 0.83 20.17
C VAL A 594 7.65 0.38 21.04
N GLY A 595 7.09 -0.79 20.71
CA GLY A 595 5.84 -1.27 21.30
C GLY A 595 5.99 -2.25 22.45
N HIS A 596 4.85 -2.63 23.01
CA HIS A 596 4.70 -3.70 24.00
C HIS A 596 3.54 -4.60 23.58
N ASN A 597 3.41 -5.77 24.22
CA ASN A 597 2.18 -6.56 24.15
C ASN A 597 1.82 -7.08 22.73
N HIS A 598 2.77 -7.21 21.82
CA HIS A 598 2.53 -7.82 20.49
C HIS A 598 2.39 -9.35 20.63
N ARG A 599 1.30 -9.92 20.13
CA ARG A 599 0.92 -11.33 20.34
C ARG A 599 0.93 -12.12 19.03
N PHE A 600 2.00 -12.88 18.80
CA PHE A 600 2.13 -13.81 17.69
C PHE A 600 1.63 -15.19 18.12
N ILE A 601 0.60 -15.71 17.46
CA ILE A 601 -0.04 -17.00 17.77
C ILE A 601 -0.15 -17.82 16.47
N GLY A 602 0.33 -19.06 16.44
CA GLY A 602 0.14 -19.99 15.31
C GLY A 602 0.83 -19.66 13.99
N ASN A 603 1.53 -18.52 13.90
CA ASN A 603 2.21 -18.07 12.68
C ASN A 603 3.30 -19.05 12.21
N THR A 604 3.58 -19.06 10.91
CA THR A 604 4.71 -19.76 10.30
C THR A 604 5.78 -18.76 9.91
N LEU A 605 7.02 -18.94 10.40
CA LEU A 605 8.16 -18.06 10.13
C LEU A 605 9.14 -18.75 9.16
N LYS A 606 9.55 -18.04 8.10
CA LYS A 606 10.41 -18.59 7.03
C LYS A 606 11.59 -17.66 6.73
N LYS A 607 12.81 -18.19 6.80
CA LYS A 607 14.01 -17.48 6.32
C LYS A 607 14.03 -17.49 4.79
N LEU A 608 14.26 -16.33 4.19
CA LEU A 608 14.60 -16.17 2.79
C LEU A 608 16.12 -16.12 2.61
N GLY A 609 16.64 -16.85 1.61
CA GLY A 609 18.06 -16.82 1.24
C GLY A 609 19.02 -17.21 2.38
N ASN A 610 20.27 -16.76 2.24
CA ASN A 610 21.39 -17.13 3.12
C ASN A 610 22.17 -15.90 3.62
N ASP A 611 21.49 -14.79 3.92
CA ASP A 611 22.16 -13.62 4.51
C ASP A 611 22.71 -13.98 5.92
N PRO A 612 23.97 -13.63 6.24
CA PRO A 612 24.59 -13.91 7.54
C PRO A 612 24.18 -12.95 8.65
N SER A 613 23.57 -11.79 8.35
CA SER A 613 22.99 -10.88 9.35
C SER A 613 21.50 -11.11 9.57
N PHE A 614 20.98 -12.28 9.18
CA PHE A 614 19.61 -12.67 9.43
C PHE A 614 19.40 -13.01 10.91
N HIS A 615 18.29 -12.55 11.48
CA HIS A 615 17.74 -13.04 12.74
C HIS A 615 16.22 -13.21 12.65
N THR A 616 15.69 -14.18 13.40
CA THR A 616 14.24 -14.41 13.50
C THR A 616 13.56 -13.23 14.20
N PHE A 617 14.19 -12.71 15.28
CA PHE A 617 13.73 -11.55 16.04
C PHE A 617 14.80 -10.44 16.13
N VAL A 618 14.40 -9.18 16.06
CA VAL A 618 15.30 -8.03 16.28
C VAL A 618 14.63 -6.99 17.19
N PHE A 619 15.37 -6.39 18.13
CA PHE A 619 14.92 -5.26 18.95
C PHE A 619 15.75 -4.00 18.60
N ASP A 620 15.15 -3.01 17.92
CA ASP A 620 15.86 -1.83 17.35
C ASP A 620 15.27 -0.46 17.79
N GLY A 621 14.34 -0.49 18.74
CA GLY A 621 13.51 0.65 19.16
C GLY A 621 14.17 1.76 20.00
N GLY A 622 15.45 1.65 20.36
CA GLY A 622 16.15 2.60 21.24
C GLY A 622 15.69 2.62 22.71
N ASN A 623 14.75 1.75 23.08
CA ASN A 623 14.25 1.60 24.45
C ASN A 623 13.94 0.11 24.74
N TYR A 624 13.43 -0.22 25.93
CA TYR A 624 12.96 -1.59 26.18
C TYR A 624 11.59 -1.85 25.54
N SER A 625 11.34 -3.11 25.19
CA SER A 625 10.07 -3.63 24.70
C SER A 625 9.74 -4.95 25.43
N THR A 626 8.50 -5.10 25.88
CA THR A 626 8.09 -6.12 26.86
C THR A 626 6.69 -6.67 26.57
N GLU A 627 6.33 -7.75 27.27
CA GLU A 627 5.03 -8.45 27.15
C GLU A 627 4.72 -9.07 25.78
N ASN A 628 5.65 -8.97 24.83
CA ASN A 628 5.55 -9.63 23.54
C ASN A 628 5.51 -11.16 23.74
N LEU A 629 4.70 -11.84 22.93
CA LEU A 629 4.47 -13.28 23.02
C LEU A 629 4.63 -13.92 21.65
N VAL A 630 5.32 -15.05 21.62
CA VAL A 630 5.43 -15.96 20.49
C VAL A 630 4.86 -17.30 20.95
N GLN A 631 3.68 -17.65 20.46
CA GLN A 631 2.91 -18.82 20.88
C GLN A 631 2.63 -19.75 19.70
N ASP A 632 2.77 -21.07 19.89
CA ASP A 632 2.39 -22.10 18.92
C ASP A 632 2.98 -21.90 17.51
N THR A 633 4.12 -21.22 17.43
CA THR A 633 4.70 -20.70 16.18
C THR A 633 5.54 -21.77 15.48
N ILE A 634 5.34 -21.93 14.18
CA ILE A 634 6.05 -22.90 13.34
C ILE A 634 7.32 -22.23 12.79
N PHE A 635 8.48 -22.70 13.25
CA PHE A 635 9.80 -22.24 12.81
C PHE A 635 10.30 -23.12 11.66
N LEU A 636 10.34 -22.59 10.44
CA LEU A 636 10.91 -23.29 9.28
C LEU A 636 12.45 -23.21 9.28
N PRO A 637 13.16 -24.07 8.52
CA PRO A 637 14.62 -24.16 8.57
C PRO A 637 15.33 -22.81 8.41
N GLY A 638 16.29 -22.55 9.31
CA GLY A 638 16.98 -21.27 9.38
C GLY A 638 16.31 -20.20 10.26
N THR A 639 15.22 -20.55 10.97
CA THR A 639 14.58 -19.71 11.99
C THR A 639 14.53 -20.44 13.35
N ALA A 640 14.46 -19.72 14.47
CA ALA A 640 14.37 -20.31 15.81
C ALA A 640 13.70 -19.38 16.84
N TYR A 641 13.11 -19.96 17.90
CA TYR A 641 12.39 -19.21 18.95
C TYR A 641 13.30 -18.27 19.78
N ASN A 642 14.60 -18.55 19.80
CA ASN A 642 15.64 -17.85 20.58
C ASN A 642 16.73 -17.21 19.70
N ASP A 643 16.53 -17.17 18.38
CA ASP A 643 17.38 -16.40 17.47
C ASP A 643 16.94 -14.92 17.48
N VAL A 644 17.54 -14.16 18.39
CA VAL A 644 17.24 -12.75 18.64
C VAL A 644 18.49 -11.88 18.63
N ARG A 645 18.40 -10.72 17.98
CA ARG A 645 19.38 -9.62 18.08
C ARG A 645 18.83 -8.44 18.87
N TRP A 646 19.48 -8.09 19.98
CA TRP A 646 19.15 -6.95 20.84
C TRP A 646 19.76 -5.62 20.34
N GLN A 647 19.72 -5.39 19.02
CA GLN A 647 20.53 -4.41 18.29
C GLN A 647 20.59 -3.00 18.91
N LYS A 648 19.44 -2.46 19.33
CA LYS A 648 19.35 -1.11 19.87
C LYS A 648 18.21 -1.05 20.88
N THR A 649 18.47 -1.60 22.07
CA THR A 649 17.47 -1.76 23.13
C THR A 649 18.09 -1.67 24.53
N LEU A 650 17.27 -1.79 25.56
CA LEU A 650 17.67 -1.71 26.97
C LEU A 650 17.48 -3.06 27.68
N SER A 651 18.26 -3.30 28.73
CA SER A 651 18.37 -4.53 29.52
C SER A 651 17.04 -5.16 29.94
N ASN A 652 15.99 -4.37 30.19
CA ASN A 652 14.68 -4.86 30.62
C ASN A 652 13.80 -5.40 29.48
N SER A 653 14.25 -5.33 28.23
CA SER A 653 13.56 -5.97 27.10
C SER A 653 13.34 -7.46 27.30
N SER A 654 12.20 -7.97 26.82
CA SER A 654 11.89 -9.39 26.84
C SER A 654 10.73 -9.76 25.92
N TYR A 655 10.70 -11.04 25.54
CA TYR A 655 9.53 -11.70 24.99
C TYR A 655 9.34 -13.08 25.62
N ALA A 656 8.11 -13.57 25.62
CA ALA A 656 7.75 -14.91 26.08
C ALA A 656 7.62 -15.86 24.89
N VAL A 657 8.09 -17.10 25.06
CA VAL A 657 7.80 -18.21 24.14
C VAL A 657 6.87 -19.18 24.86
N ALA A 658 5.77 -19.55 24.23
CA ALA A 658 4.70 -20.35 24.84
C ALA A 658 4.10 -21.37 23.88
N TRP A 659 3.43 -22.37 24.45
CA TRP A 659 2.74 -23.41 23.71
C TRP A 659 1.40 -23.72 24.35
N THR A 660 0.39 -23.99 23.54
CA THR A 660 -0.89 -24.51 24.02
C THR A 660 -0.68 -25.90 24.62
N VAL A 661 -1.13 -26.08 25.85
CA VAL A 661 -1.31 -27.39 26.46
C VAL A 661 -2.79 -27.71 26.51
N GLU A 662 -3.17 -28.82 25.88
CA GLU A 662 -4.53 -29.36 25.91
C GLU A 662 -4.60 -30.43 27.01
N VAL A 663 -5.39 -30.18 28.05
CA VAL A 663 -5.63 -31.13 29.14
C VAL A 663 -6.94 -31.87 28.86
N VAL A 664 -6.85 -33.20 28.82
CA VAL A 664 -7.99 -34.11 28.62
C VAL A 664 -8.26 -34.86 29.91
N SER A 665 -9.48 -34.73 30.44
CA SER A 665 -9.93 -35.32 31.69
C SER A 665 -11.43 -35.70 31.60
N LEU A 666 -12.05 -36.09 32.71
CA LEU A 666 -13.50 -36.12 32.81
C LEU A 666 -14.08 -34.71 32.57
N PRO A 667 -15.33 -34.55 32.07
CA PRO A 667 -15.99 -33.25 31.97
C PRO A 667 -16.11 -32.51 33.30
N GLU A 668 -16.13 -31.18 33.28
CA GLU A 668 -16.26 -30.32 34.48
C GLU A 668 -15.23 -30.62 35.60
N THR A 669 -14.03 -31.07 35.24
CA THR A 669 -12.94 -31.36 36.18
C THR A 669 -12.17 -30.08 36.49
N LEU A 670 -11.91 -29.78 37.77
CA LEU A 670 -11.02 -28.68 38.14
C LEU A 670 -9.58 -29.01 37.72
N ILE A 671 -8.99 -28.16 36.89
CA ILE A 671 -7.58 -28.20 36.53
C ILE A 671 -6.86 -27.02 37.20
N THR A 672 -5.83 -27.31 38.00
CA THR A 672 -4.84 -26.34 38.48
C THR A 672 -3.49 -26.64 37.85
N ILE A 673 -2.71 -25.61 37.56
CA ILE A 673 -1.35 -25.75 37.00
C ILE A 673 -0.41 -24.87 37.79
N SER A 674 0.66 -25.45 38.34
CA SER A 674 1.74 -24.73 39.02
C SER A 674 3.02 -24.68 38.21
N ASP A 675 3.76 -23.56 38.29
CA ASP A 675 5.13 -23.43 37.77
C ASP A 675 6.15 -24.27 38.56
N LYS A 676 7.40 -24.28 38.08
CA LYS A 676 8.53 -24.98 38.73
C LYS A 676 8.81 -24.55 40.19
N ASP A 677 8.40 -23.33 40.56
CA ASP A 677 8.56 -22.77 41.91
C ASP A 677 7.31 -23.05 42.78
N GLY A 678 6.31 -23.76 42.25
CA GLY A 678 5.07 -24.15 42.92
C GLY A 678 3.91 -23.15 42.80
N ARG A 679 4.07 -22.02 42.11
CA ARG A 679 3.02 -20.98 42.01
C ARG A 679 1.92 -21.41 41.06
N GLU A 680 0.65 -21.34 41.49
CA GLU A 680 -0.51 -21.54 40.61
C GLU A 680 -0.49 -20.46 39.51
N VAL A 681 -0.28 -20.88 38.25
CA VAL A 681 -0.28 -20.02 37.05
C VAL A 681 -1.57 -20.10 36.26
N PHE A 682 -2.34 -21.19 36.43
CA PHE A 682 -3.62 -21.38 35.79
C PHE A 682 -4.58 -22.16 36.70
N ARG A 683 -5.86 -21.78 36.65
CA ARG A 683 -6.98 -22.48 37.27
C ARG A 683 -8.21 -22.39 36.38
N GLY A 684 -8.82 -23.51 36.08
CA GLY A 684 -10.02 -23.58 35.23
C GLY A 684 -10.71 -24.94 35.34
N TYR A 685 -11.73 -25.16 34.52
CA TYR A 685 -12.44 -26.45 34.43
C TYR A 685 -12.36 -26.98 33.01
N THR A 686 -12.37 -28.31 32.86
CA THR A 686 -12.65 -28.92 31.56
C THR A 686 -14.11 -28.69 31.13
N ASP A 687 -14.32 -28.60 29.83
CA ASP A 687 -15.64 -28.45 29.21
C ASP A 687 -16.48 -29.74 29.25
N ALA A 688 -17.61 -29.74 28.53
CA ALA A 688 -18.52 -30.87 28.44
C ALA A 688 -17.93 -32.11 27.73
N ASP A 689 -16.91 -31.94 26.89
CA ASP A 689 -16.19 -33.00 26.18
C ASP A 689 -14.92 -33.45 26.95
N GLY A 690 -14.69 -32.89 28.15
CA GLY A 690 -13.54 -33.23 28.99
C GLY A 690 -12.25 -32.48 28.65
N ARG A 691 -12.32 -31.41 27.85
CA ARG A 691 -11.16 -30.68 27.34
C ARG A 691 -10.92 -29.33 28.01
N LEU A 692 -9.66 -28.91 28.05
CA LEU A 692 -9.23 -27.58 28.43
C LEU A 692 -7.94 -27.24 27.67
N ALA A 693 -7.94 -26.18 26.86
CA ALA A 693 -6.72 -25.64 26.25
C ALA A 693 -6.25 -24.40 27.02
N THR A 694 -4.95 -24.31 27.32
CA THR A 694 -4.35 -23.11 27.93
C THR A 694 -2.88 -22.93 27.52
N PRO A 695 -2.42 -21.71 27.19
CA PRO A 695 -1.03 -21.47 26.82
C PRO A 695 -0.13 -21.42 28.06
N LEU A 696 0.93 -22.24 28.07
CA LEU A 696 1.97 -22.24 29.10
C LEU A 696 3.30 -21.75 28.51
N VAL A 697 4.04 -20.95 29.28
CA VAL A 697 5.27 -20.30 28.84
C VAL A 697 6.46 -21.25 29.00
N GLN A 698 7.07 -21.66 27.89
CA GLN A 698 8.34 -22.37 27.88
C GLN A 698 9.41 -21.56 28.63
N CYS A 699 9.63 -20.33 28.18
CA CYS A 699 10.65 -19.44 28.72
C CYS A 699 10.38 -17.96 28.41
N LEU A 700 11.00 -17.09 29.21
CA LEU A 700 11.18 -15.67 28.89
C LEU A 700 12.58 -15.48 28.32
N ILE A 701 12.68 -14.94 27.10
CA ILE A 701 13.94 -14.61 26.42
C ILE A 701 14.29 -13.15 26.74
N ARG A 702 15.54 -12.91 27.16
CA ARG A 702 16.03 -11.63 27.72
C ARG A 702 17.48 -11.34 27.32
N PRO A 703 17.94 -10.07 27.28
CA PRO A 703 19.36 -9.74 27.17
C PRO A 703 20.20 -10.37 28.30
N THR A 704 21.51 -10.55 28.09
CA THR A 704 22.40 -11.01 29.18
C THR A 704 22.47 -10.01 30.34
N GLU A 705 22.22 -8.75 30.04
CA GLU A 705 22.26 -7.57 30.90
C GLU A 705 20.99 -7.39 31.74
N TRP A 706 19.97 -8.24 31.57
CA TRP A 706 18.69 -8.14 32.28
C TRP A 706 18.86 -8.08 33.81
N MET A 707 18.53 -6.93 34.39
CA MET A 707 18.77 -6.60 35.81
C MET A 707 17.81 -5.49 36.31
N PRO A 708 16.49 -5.78 36.46
CA PRO A 708 15.57 -4.80 37.04
C PRO A 708 16.01 -4.37 38.45
N PRO A 709 15.79 -3.09 38.85
CA PRO A 709 15.06 -2.05 38.12
C PRO A 709 15.95 -1.21 37.17
N PHE A 710 17.16 -1.67 36.82
CA PHE A 710 18.12 -0.87 36.06
C PHE A 710 17.96 -1.07 34.55
N ASP A 711 17.69 0.04 33.85
CA ASP A 711 17.78 0.14 32.39
C ASP A 711 19.21 0.53 31.99
N ILE A 712 19.91 -0.39 31.34
CA ILE A 712 21.21 -0.14 30.69
C ILE A 712 21.14 -0.56 29.23
N VAL A 713 21.97 0.06 28.37
CA VAL A 713 22.11 -0.33 26.96
C VAL A 713 22.66 -1.75 26.89
N VAL A 714 22.06 -2.59 26.04
CA VAL A 714 22.60 -3.93 25.75
C VAL A 714 23.89 -3.81 24.94
N LEU A 715 24.93 -4.54 25.35
CA LEU A 715 26.25 -4.54 24.72
C LEU A 715 26.50 -5.84 23.95
N TRP A 716 25.91 -6.95 24.40
CA TRP A 716 26.02 -8.26 23.76
C TRP A 716 24.80 -8.54 22.90
N GLU A 717 24.67 -7.83 21.78
CA GLU A 717 23.49 -7.86 20.89
C GLU A 717 23.04 -9.28 20.51
N ASP A 718 23.99 -10.17 20.24
CA ASP A 718 23.74 -11.54 19.77
C ASP A 718 23.72 -12.60 20.91
N MET A 719 23.56 -12.18 22.17
CA MET A 719 23.48 -13.09 23.33
C MET A 719 22.23 -12.85 24.19
N HIS A 720 21.64 -13.95 24.69
CA HIS A 720 20.44 -13.92 25.53
C HIS A 720 20.55 -14.82 26.77
N LYS A 721 19.57 -14.68 27.66
CA LYS A 721 19.28 -15.57 28.79
C LYS A 721 17.86 -16.12 28.63
N GLU A 722 17.71 -17.42 28.81
CA GLU A 722 16.40 -18.10 28.85
C GLU A 722 15.99 -18.32 30.31
N HIS A 723 14.90 -17.69 30.75
CA HIS A 723 14.27 -18.01 32.04
C HIS A 723 13.12 -19.00 31.79
N THR A 724 13.39 -20.30 31.90
CA THR A 724 12.37 -21.35 31.82
C THR A 724 11.41 -21.30 33.01
N LEU A 725 10.13 -21.61 32.81
CA LEU A 725 9.13 -21.68 33.91
C LEU A 725 8.64 -23.10 34.21
N TYR A 726 8.95 -24.06 33.33
CA TYR A 726 8.72 -25.49 33.53
C TYR A 726 9.84 -26.14 34.40
N PRO A 727 9.65 -27.35 34.96
CA PRO A 727 8.51 -28.25 34.81
C PRO A 727 7.22 -27.67 35.39
N TYR A 728 6.14 -27.68 34.59
CA TYR A 728 4.80 -27.34 35.06
C TYR A 728 4.15 -28.57 35.67
N THR A 729 3.49 -28.44 36.81
CA THR A 729 2.71 -29.54 37.41
C THR A 729 1.22 -29.26 37.23
N ILE A 730 0.60 -30.04 36.35
CA ILE A 730 -0.84 -30.01 36.07
C ILE A 730 -1.51 -30.98 37.04
N THR A 731 -2.58 -30.55 37.70
CA THR A 731 -3.39 -31.37 38.62
C THR A 731 -4.85 -31.30 38.21
N ALA A 732 -5.45 -32.46 37.97
CA ALA A 732 -6.88 -32.66 37.76
C ALA A 732 -7.52 -33.12 39.08
N GLN A 733 -8.64 -32.52 39.45
CA GLN A 733 -9.41 -32.86 40.65
C GLN A 733 -10.91 -32.90 40.36
N LYS A 734 -11.56 -34.02 40.66
CA LYS A 734 -13.02 -34.15 40.64
C LYS A 734 -13.48 -35.11 41.74
N ASP A 735 -14.51 -34.71 42.48
CA ASP A 735 -15.04 -35.43 43.64
C ASP A 735 -13.93 -35.86 44.64
N ASN A 736 -13.73 -37.16 44.82
CA ASN A 736 -12.68 -37.73 45.69
C ASN A 736 -11.42 -38.17 44.93
N TRP A 737 -11.33 -37.90 43.61
CA TRP A 737 -10.17 -38.24 42.78
C TRP A 737 -9.29 -37.02 42.53
N THR A 738 -7.98 -37.27 42.46
CA THR A 738 -6.97 -36.29 42.07
C THR A 738 -5.85 -37.00 41.34
N ALA A 739 -5.43 -36.49 40.18
CA ALA A 739 -4.26 -36.94 39.45
C ALA A 739 -3.38 -35.75 39.06
N SER A 740 -2.07 -35.91 39.18
CA SER A 740 -1.09 -34.87 38.84
C SER A 740 -0.02 -35.40 37.89
N ARG A 741 0.40 -34.57 36.94
CA ARG A 741 1.51 -34.86 36.01
C ARG A 741 2.37 -33.63 35.81
N SER A 742 3.68 -33.80 35.96
CA SER A 742 4.65 -32.76 35.62
C SER A 742 5.08 -32.89 34.15
N ILE A 743 5.18 -31.77 33.45
CA ILE A 743 5.59 -31.69 32.04
C ILE A 743 6.62 -30.58 31.79
N ASN A 744 7.48 -30.77 30.79
CA ASN A 744 8.28 -29.70 30.21
C ASN A 744 7.53 -29.17 28.98
N VAL A 745 7.23 -27.87 28.95
CA VAL A 745 6.49 -27.26 27.84
C VAL A 745 7.51 -26.68 26.86
N VAL A 746 7.75 -27.39 25.76
CA VAL A 746 8.70 -27.02 24.69
C VAL A 746 8.09 -27.14 23.27
N GLU A 747 6.87 -27.66 23.19
CA GLU A 747 6.06 -27.80 21.98
C GLU A 747 4.56 -27.89 22.37
N LYS A 748 3.65 -27.73 21.42
CA LYS A 748 2.21 -27.91 21.65
C LYS A 748 1.92 -29.36 22.07
N THR A 749 1.30 -29.54 23.24
CA THR A 749 1.26 -30.85 23.94
C THR A 749 -0.15 -31.21 24.44
N GLU A 750 -0.58 -32.46 24.26
CA GLU A 750 -1.76 -33.01 24.95
C GLU A 750 -1.36 -33.73 26.25
N VAL A 751 -2.15 -33.52 27.32
CA VAL A 751 -1.98 -34.15 28.63
C VAL A 751 -3.29 -34.77 29.09
N THR A 752 -3.40 -36.08 28.93
CA THR A 752 -4.48 -36.87 29.54
C THR A 752 -4.26 -37.04 31.04
N LEU A 753 -5.30 -36.82 31.85
CA LEU A 753 -5.40 -37.11 33.28
C LEU A 753 -6.76 -37.76 33.55
N LEU A 754 -6.78 -39.05 33.89
CA LEU A 754 -8.00 -39.83 34.12
C LEU A 754 -7.87 -40.73 35.36
N PRO A 755 -8.98 -41.26 35.90
CA PRO A 755 -9.01 -42.15 37.08
C PRO A 755 -8.13 -43.40 37.02
#